data_AF-A0A9W9Y0I7-F1
#
_entry.id   AF-A0A9W9Y0I7-F1
#
_cell.length_a   1.000
_cell.length_b   1.000
_cell.length_c   1.000
_cell.angle_alpha   90.00
_cell.angle_beta   90.00
_cell.angle_gamma   90.00
#
_symmetry.space_group_name_H-M   'P 1'
#
loop_
_entity.id
_entity.type
_entity.pdbx_description
1 polymer ?
#
loop_
_entity_poly.entity_id
_entity_poly.type
_entity_poly.pdbx_seq_one_letter_code
_entity_poly.pdbx_strand_id
1 'polypeptide(L)'
;MMQALHDDGDTQSLTDSVTDYPVENGRTYHKYHEGAYVYPNDEQELDRLDMQHHMFKMAMDGKLFQVPLQDPKHILDIGTGSGIWPIEMSALFPNTEIIGTDLSPVQPTEVPPNVHFLVDDATEEDWIWDHDYFDFIHTGHMTGSVPSFKRILLQSFKYLKPGAYMECQELDPKPECDDGTMPPENQDGGYSAYAMHDWVDLSVRSGRQSDPPRQFRIAHRIAQYMKDIGFVDVEQRLSKIPTNTWPQDEKLRTIGAWSESNWLDALSGWSYKPFLALGWSTPEIEVFLVDKITSKRNTTDKRYDVDIVDKVINGGPKIGPFTHPQLERRERNWLAHAIANPMSFGRHAYRHALKPPATPTLDHLWISDDLLAATFRRFANGQRRHGSCVPGPLEARRRLAKRRNTALASIGGGTAEDIACLFGRNGREHMKWTDHPWQRAPFETHSLADNAMDPRTVPFSFSDQNLELQPESSEFQTAHAPPSYLTKAGQVSREQMLEGFLDGKNWGIEDARDFTRRLRIDLHREPRYSRQIFERLLARSDPDLTEAIAFLDDPFLNTRGSGNYAVAVEIFVRTKTKRGKRTAVLNAINRALELGLISTDEICLIITALPNIIVEGNKTLGSWDHKALLKHYRAMWKAIGCCNILGYHDLDRNIVDVWLAELLRTRSFRFAEEIIIETHVADSRSQWPSVLVQAWLETMEVDSETSLPFPDKIFSQLDVNSAADCVIRVTESLASSSADSISRNQLLERWRDCLSNAEVISTVAKSQVWFDFPLPCVQTQIKHAPLSHSTQRQIILRLWLLRTLGRSTGPMYNQSARATDQPIYSLLNLYQTVIQDTSGTFFPDFMREIHDLDLPYNSLLLLALNKKGKTSITKATRRTLERLETSQLSLAEVWTKPSIYKGIQRLFHTTFDQMFHRMDLTNPATVEEILNVVRSGDSNNIWPILRLLNNNTPLKVSLHKAWQPIPHPDDKVLVRYHPGPRDSRCPDPHAAVDLINQLAVSLSCCKHLTPCQSFHMVHWLYGYLRRHGGPVDPEFVRAMYHAGVVRYRRDGRRVSATQYEYILWIVGKFEGTEVVEELTALPQIGESRPDWQ
;
A
#
# COMPACT_ATOMS: atom_id res chain seq x y z
N MET A 1 -2.81 -21.87 -8.64
CA MET A 1 -2.47 -23.09 -9.41
C MET A 1 -2.79 -22.78 -10.85
N MET A 2 -1.78 -22.67 -11.72
CA MET A 2 -1.97 -22.38 -13.15
C MET A 2 -2.02 -23.70 -13.93
N GLN A 3 -2.89 -23.79 -14.92
CA GLN A 3 -2.76 -24.71 -16.06
C GLN A 3 -2.77 -23.86 -17.34
N ALA A 4 -2.11 -24.36 -18.38
CA ALA A 4 -1.70 -23.56 -19.53
C ALA A 4 -2.83 -23.30 -20.53
N LEU A 5 -2.81 -22.10 -21.11
CA LEU A 5 -3.25 -21.83 -22.48
C LEU A 5 -1.99 -21.52 -23.32
N HIS A 6 -2.15 -21.26 -24.62
CA HIS A 6 -1.10 -21.50 -25.62
C HIS A 6 0.20 -20.68 -25.49
N ASP A 7 1.24 -21.27 -26.05
CA ASP A 7 2.61 -20.74 -26.21
C ASP A 7 2.69 -20.01 -27.55
N ASP A 8 2.47 -18.69 -27.54
CA ASP A 8 2.64 -17.79 -28.69
C ASP A 8 3.52 -16.58 -28.30
N GLY A 9 4.45 -16.22 -29.17
CA GLY A 9 5.74 -15.64 -28.76
C GLY A 9 5.84 -14.12 -28.62
N ASP A 10 4.81 -13.35 -28.97
CA ASP A 10 4.97 -11.91 -29.26
C ASP A 10 4.51 -10.94 -28.15
N THR A 11 3.75 -11.38 -27.13
CA THR A 11 3.38 -10.48 -26.01
C THR A 11 4.52 -10.29 -25.02
N GLN A 12 5.13 -9.10 -24.98
CA GLN A 12 6.23 -8.77 -24.07
C GLN A 12 5.79 -7.88 -22.90
N SER A 13 6.30 -8.15 -21.70
CA SER A 13 6.05 -7.33 -20.51
C SER A 13 6.52 -5.87 -20.68
N LEU A 14 5.67 -4.92 -20.27
CA LEU A 14 5.94 -3.48 -20.38
C LEU A 14 7.30 -3.08 -19.80
N THR A 15 8.11 -2.38 -20.60
CA THR A 15 9.38 -1.81 -20.14
C THR A 15 9.15 -0.46 -19.45
N ASP A 16 9.89 -0.16 -18.37
CA ASP A 16 9.75 1.11 -17.62
C ASP A 16 9.83 2.36 -18.52
N SER A 17 10.58 2.27 -19.63
CA SER A 17 10.73 3.31 -20.65
C SER A 17 9.43 3.78 -21.31
N VAL A 18 8.40 2.93 -21.39
CA VAL A 18 7.09 3.24 -21.97
C VAL A 18 6.28 4.16 -21.06
N THR A 19 6.38 3.96 -19.74
CA THR A 19 5.61 4.71 -18.71
C THR A 19 6.24 6.06 -18.30
N ASP A 20 7.36 6.46 -18.90
CA ASP A 20 8.09 7.70 -18.61
C ASP A 20 7.57 8.84 -19.51
N TYR A 21 6.27 9.18 -19.33
CA TYR A 21 5.48 10.07 -20.20
C TYR A 21 6.04 11.52 -20.31
N PRO A 22 6.14 12.10 -21.53
CA PRO A 22 6.47 13.51 -21.70
C PRO A 22 5.41 14.44 -21.09
N VAL A 23 5.87 15.57 -20.53
CA VAL A 23 5.03 16.61 -19.91
C VAL A 23 5.11 17.90 -20.72
N GLU A 24 3.99 18.36 -21.26
CA GLU A 24 3.90 19.57 -22.09
C GLU A 24 2.69 20.42 -21.64
N ASN A 25 2.89 21.74 -21.50
CA ASN A 25 1.88 22.69 -21.00
C ASN A 25 1.23 22.31 -19.64
N GLY A 26 1.82 21.38 -18.89
CA GLY A 26 1.31 20.90 -17.61
C GLY A 26 0.50 19.60 -17.67
N ARG A 27 0.22 19.06 -18.87
CA ARG A 27 -0.43 17.77 -19.10
C ARG A 27 0.60 16.68 -19.48
N THR A 28 0.31 15.40 -19.27
CA THR A 28 1.12 14.27 -19.81
C THR A 28 0.57 13.78 -21.14
N TYR A 29 1.43 13.16 -21.95
CA TYR A 29 1.06 12.54 -23.23
C TYR A 29 1.72 11.15 -23.36
N HIS A 30 1.21 10.31 -24.26
CA HIS A 30 1.83 9.02 -24.62
C HIS A 30 3.30 9.18 -25.05
N LYS A 31 4.05 8.07 -25.03
CA LYS A 31 5.48 8.01 -25.41
C LYS A 31 5.83 6.91 -26.40
N TYR A 32 5.08 5.81 -26.41
CA TYR A 32 5.14 4.86 -27.50
C TYR A 32 4.74 5.61 -28.78
N HIS A 33 5.64 5.66 -29.77
CA HIS A 33 5.49 6.47 -30.98
C HIS A 33 5.28 7.98 -30.69
N GLU A 34 6.06 8.56 -29.76
CA GLU A 34 6.04 9.98 -29.34
C GLU A 34 5.68 10.98 -30.47
N GLY A 35 4.43 11.45 -30.45
CA GLY A 35 3.84 12.36 -31.45
C GLY A 35 2.65 11.77 -32.24
N ALA A 36 2.47 10.44 -32.21
CA ALA A 36 1.39 9.71 -32.89
C ALA A 36 -0.01 9.95 -32.29
N TYR A 37 -0.10 10.47 -31.06
CA TYR A 37 -1.33 10.90 -30.39
C TYR A 37 -1.20 12.33 -29.84
N VAL A 38 -2.31 13.09 -29.89
CA VAL A 38 -2.35 14.54 -29.64
C VAL A 38 -3.11 14.94 -28.38
N TYR A 39 -3.93 14.05 -27.82
CA TYR A 39 -4.64 14.29 -26.57
C TYR A 39 -3.80 13.85 -25.35
N PRO A 40 -4.03 14.44 -24.17
CA PRO A 40 -3.29 14.06 -22.97
C PRO A 40 -3.68 12.66 -22.45
N ASN A 41 -2.91 12.14 -21.49
CA ASN A 41 -3.12 10.83 -20.86
C ASN A 41 -2.92 10.84 -19.33
N ASP A 42 -3.15 11.99 -18.70
CA ASP A 42 -3.08 12.15 -17.25
C ASP A 42 -4.41 11.83 -16.54
N GLU A 43 -4.34 11.71 -15.22
CA GLU A 43 -5.46 11.48 -14.29
C GLU A 43 -6.69 12.34 -14.60
N GLN A 44 -6.51 13.63 -14.93
CA GLN A 44 -7.60 14.53 -15.32
C GLN A 44 -8.29 14.12 -16.64
N GLU A 45 -7.56 13.58 -17.62
CA GLU A 45 -8.16 13.10 -18.86
C GLU A 45 -8.89 11.76 -18.66
N LEU A 46 -8.38 10.91 -17.78
CA LEU A 46 -9.01 9.62 -17.46
C LEU A 46 -10.34 9.82 -16.72
N ASP A 47 -10.38 10.69 -15.70
CA ASP A 47 -11.61 11.11 -15.02
C ASP A 47 -12.65 11.67 -16.02
N ARG A 48 -12.17 12.43 -17.02
CA ARG A 48 -13.02 12.99 -18.08
C ARG A 48 -13.55 11.93 -19.05
N LEU A 49 -12.74 10.93 -19.40
CA LEU A 49 -13.14 9.82 -20.27
C LEU A 49 -14.19 8.92 -19.60
N ASP A 50 -14.06 8.64 -18.29
CA ASP A 50 -15.05 7.87 -17.53
C ASP A 50 -16.38 8.64 -17.39
N MET A 51 -16.30 9.95 -17.15
CA MET A 51 -17.46 10.87 -17.21
C MET A 51 -18.11 10.87 -18.61
N GLN A 52 -17.30 10.89 -19.67
CA GLN A 52 -17.78 10.86 -21.06
C GLN A 52 -18.52 9.55 -21.35
N HIS A 53 -17.92 8.40 -21.03
CA HIS A 53 -18.55 7.07 -21.15
C HIS A 53 -19.91 7.01 -20.42
N HIS A 54 -19.98 7.51 -19.19
CA HIS A 54 -21.25 7.58 -18.45
C HIS A 54 -22.32 8.42 -19.17
N MET A 55 -21.94 9.57 -19.75
CA MET A 55 -22.84 10.44 -20.51
C MET A 55 -23.45 9.73 -21.73
N PHE A 56 -22.63 9.05 -22.54
CA PHE A 56 -23.13 8.32 -23.72
C PHE A 56 -23.95 7.08 -23.33
N LYS A 57 -23.54 6.36 -22.28
CA LYS A 57 -24.33 5.27 -21.69
C LYS A 57 -25.72 5.72 -21.26
N MET A 58 -25.88 6.92 -20.68
CA MET A 58 -27.20 7.50 -20.41
C MET A 58 -27.99 7.84 -21.68
N ALA A 59 -27.33 8.44 -22.69
CA ALA A 59 -27.98 8.74 -23.96
C ALA A 59 -28.60 7.46 -24.58
N MET A 60 -27.83 6.38 -24.58
CA MET A 60 -28.17 5.03 -25.04
C MET A 60 -29.12 4.20 -24.15
N ASP A 61 -29.82 4.82 -23.19
CA ASP A 61 -30.75 4.16 -22.25
C ASP A 61 -30.09 3.10 -21.36
N GLY A 62 -28.85 3.36 -20.91
CA GLY A 62 -28.07 2.50 -20.01
C GLY A 62 -27.26 1.40 -20.71
N LYS A 63 -27.36 1.28 -22.04
CA LYS A 63 -26.69 0.24 -22.83
C LYS A 63 -25.24 0.59 -23.15
N LEU A 64 -24.42 -0.44 -23.33
CA LEU A 64 -23.02 -0.34 -23.78
C LEU A 64 -22.87 -0.51 -25.30
N PHE A 65 -23.84 -1.18 -25.95
CA PHE A 65 -23.86 -1.47 -27.38
C PHE A 65 -25.31 -1.53 -27.93
N GLN A 66 -25.47 -1.42 -29.25
CA GLN A 66 -26.77 -1.43 -29.95
C GLN A 66 -26.95 -2.58 -30.96
N VAL A 67 -25.90 -3.39 -31.19
CA VAL A 67 -25.94 -4.64 -31.95
C VAL A 67 -26.67 -5.77 -31.20
N PRO A 68 -27.35 -6.72 -31.89
CA PRO A 68 -28.02 -7.85 -31.26
C PRO A 68 -27.04 -9.00 -30.96
N LEU A 69 -26.02 -8.71 -30.15
CA LEU A 69 -24.93 -9.64 -29.83
C LEU A 69 -25.42 -10.82 -28.95
N GLN A 70 -25.01 -12.04 -29.28
CA GLN A 70 -25.38 -13.27 -28.58
C GLN A 70 -24.14 -14.17 -28.46
N ASP A 71 -23.82 -14.61 -27.24
CA ASP A 71 -22.71 -15.50 -26.88
C ASP A 71 -21.39 -15.30 -27.69
N PRO A 72 -20.86 -14.06 -27.77
CA PRO A 72 -19.58 -13.78 -28.44
C PRO A 72 -18.43 -14.52 -27.75
N LYS A 73 -17.35 -14.83 -28.49
CA LYS A 73 -16.15 -15.45 -27.91
C LYS A 73 -15.02 -14.46 -27.75
N HIS A 74 -14.75 -13.63 -28.77
CA HIS A 74 -13.70 -12.62 -28.76
C HIS A 74 -14.27 -11.26 -29.16
N ILE A 75 -14.04 -10.24 -28.33
CA ILE A 75 -14.41 -8.84 -28.55
C ILE A 75 -13.12 -8.00 -28.58
N LEU A 76 -13.01 -7.05 -29.52
CA LEU A 76 -11.96 -6.03 -29.53
C LEU A 76 -12.56 -4.64 -29.29
N ASP A 77 -11.91 -3.85 -28.43
CA ASP A 77 -12.16 -2.42 -28.22
C ASP A 77 -10.92 -1.62 -28.61
N ILE A 78 -11.06 -0.76 -29.63
CA ILE A 78 -9.94 -0.05 -30.27
C ILE A 78 -9.88 1.40 -29.79
N GLY A 79 -8.79 1.74 -29.08
CA GLY A 79 -8.63 3.05 -28.42
C GLY A 79 -9.32 3.09 -27.06
N THR A 80 -9.10 2.06 -26.23
CA THR A 80 -9.89 1.79 -25.02
C THR A 80 -9.74 2.85 -23.92
N GLY A 81 -8.73 3.74 -23.99
CA GLY A 81 -8.56 4.85 -23.06
C GLY A 81 -8.35 4.37 -21.62
N SER A 82 -9.29 4.67 -20.72
CA SER A 82 -9.28 4.18 -19.33
C SER A 82 -9.56 2.67 -19.19
N GLY A 83 -10.12 2.02 -20.22
CA GLY A 83 -10.53 0.63 -20.17
C GLY A 83 -11.92 0.39 -19.55
N ILE A 84 -12.70 1.45 -19.26
CA ILE A 84 -14.00 1.34 -18.59
C ILE A 84 -15.03 0.52 -19.38
N TRP A 85 -15.06 0.65 -20.72
CA TRP A 85 -16.04 -0.05 -21.57
C TRP A 85 -15.81 -1.57 -21.58
N PRO A 86 -14.60 -2.12 -21.80
CA PRO A 86 -14.32 -3.54 -21.63
C PRO A 86 -14.62 -4.09 -20.24
N ILE A 87 -14.32 -3.32 -19.19
CA ILE A 87 -14.56 -3.73 -17.80
C ILE A 87 -16.07 -3.88 -17.53
N GLU A 88 -16.91 -2.93 -17.96
CA GLU A 88 -18.37 -3.06 -17.82
C GLU A 88 -18.97 -4.14 -18.74
N MET A 89 -18.41 -4.36 -19.93
CA MET A 89 -18.84 -5.43 -20.84
C MET A 89 -18.59 -6.83 -20.28
N SER A 90 -17.53 -7.02 -19.49
CA SER A 90 -17.19 -8.33 -18.89
C SER A 90 -18.29 -8.92 -18.01
N ALA A 91 -19.08 -8.06 -17.35
CA ALA A 91 -20.18 -8.45 -16.48
C ALA A 91 -21.42 -8.93 -17.27
N LEU A 92 -21.56 -8.51 -18.53
CA LEU A 92 -22.60 -8.99 -19.44
C LEU A 92 -22.21 -10.31 -20.11
N PHE A 93 -20.91 -10.49 -20.36
CA PHE A 93 -20.37 -11.62 -21.12
C PHE A 93 -19.17 -12.28 -20.40
N PRO A 94 -19.40 -13.02 -19.28
CA PRO A 94 -18.34 -13.55 -18.43
C PRO A 94 -17.54 -14.74 -19.03
N ASN A 95 -17.99 -15.29 -20.15
CA ASN A 95 -17.33 -16.40 -20.86
C ASN A 95 -16.60 -15.93 -22.14
N THR A 96 -16.47 -14.62 -22.33
CA THR A 96 -15.99 -13.98 -23.56
C THR A 96 -14.67 -13.29 -23.28
N GLU A 97 -13.67 -13.51 -24.13
CA GLU A 97 -12.42 -12.74 -24.12
C GLU A 97 -12.69 -11.33 -24.64
N ILE A 98 -12.34 -10.31 -23.86
CA ILE A 98 -12.52 -8.90 -24.22
C ILE A 98 -11.16 -8.22 -24.18
N ILE A 99 -10.68 -7.83 -25.36
CA ILE A 99 -9.37 -7.20 -25.52
C ILE A 99 -9.56 -5.71 -25.75
N GLY A 100 -8.92 -4.87 -24.93
CA GLY A 100 -8.80 -3.43 -25.17
C GLY A 100 -7.39 -3.07 -25.66
N THR A 101 -7.30 -2.27 -26.72
CA THR A 101 -6.02 -1.76 -27.26
C THR A 101 -5.91 -0.25 -27.08
N ASP A 102 -4.72 0.25 -26.73
CA ASP A 102 -4.40 1.69 -26.67
C ASP A 102 -2.90 1.95 -26.89
N LEU A 103 -2.52 3.17 -27.25
CA LEU A 103 -1.12 3.61 -27.32
C LEU A 103 -0.51 3.88 -25.93
N SER A 104 -1.35 4.06 -24.90
CA SER A 104 -0.95 4.38 -23.53
C SER A 104 -1.34 3.25 -22.56
N PRO A 105 -0.39 2.63 -21.82
CA PRO A 105 -0.71 1.79 -20.67
C PRO A 105 -1.14 2.66 -19.48
N VAL A 106 -2.43 3.01 -19.45
CA VAL A 106 -3.08 3.84 -18.41
C VAL A 106 -4.27 3.16 -17.73
N GLN A 107 -4.61 1.94 -18.17
CA GLN A 107 -5.73 1.15 -17.68
C GLN A 107 -5.44 0.54 -16.29
N PRO A 108 -6.47 0.16 -15.50
CA PRO A 108 -6.30 -0.48 -14.20
C PRO A 108 -5.44 -1.75 -14.25
N THR A 109 -4.62 -1.96 -13.21
CA THR A 109 -3.81 -3.19 -13.05
C THR A 109 -4.58 -4.37 -12.45
N GLU A 110 -5.79 -4.12 -11.95
CA GLU A 110 -6.70 -5.14 -11.42
C GLU A 110 -7.98 -5.08 -12.25
N VAL A 111 -8.26 -6.15 -13.00
CA VAL A 111 -9.31 -6.24 -14.03
C VAL A 111 -10.05 -7.58 -13.93
N PRO A 112 -11.27 -7.69 -14.49
CA PRO A 112 -11.96 -8.98 -14.63
C PRO A 112 -11.11 -10.01 -15.38
N PRO A 113 -11.19 -11.32 -15.03
CA PRO A 113 -10.26 -12.34 -15.52
C PRO A 113 -10.35 -12.62 -17.03
N ASN A 114 -11.41 -12.13 -17.69
CA ASN A 114 -11.67 -12.22 -19.12
C ASN A 114 -11.47 -10.88 -19.87
N VAL A 115 -10.91 -9.87 -19.20
CA VAL A 115 -10.53 -8.57 -19.80
C VAL A 115 -9.01 -8.48 -19.90
N HIS A 116 -8.51 -8.17 -21.08
CA HIS A 116 -7.07 -8.10 -21.37
C HIS A 116 -6.74 -6.75 -22.05
N PHE A 117 -5.69 -6.08 -21.59
CA PHE A 117 -5.25 -4.80 -22.15
C PHE A 117 -3.88 -4.91 -22.81
N LEU A 118 -3.78 -4.44 -24.04
CA LEU A 118 -2.57 -4.48 -24.87
C LEU A 118 -2.16 -3.07 -25.29
N VAL A 119 -0.86 -2.79 -25.29
CA VAL A 119 -0.31 -1.57 -25.89
C VAL A 119 -0.01 -1.86 -27.35
N ASP A 120 -0.80 -1.26 -28.25
CA ASP A 120 -0.79 -1.56 -29.69
C ASP A 120 -1.18 -0.32 -30.52
N ASP A 121 -0.67 -0.23 -31.77
CA ASP A 121 -1.00 0.83 -32.71
C ASP A 121 -1.91 0.27 -33.82
N ALA A 122 -3.22 0.47 -33.65
CA ALA A 122 -4.25 0.00 -34.58
C ALA A 122 -4.11 0.57 -36.02
N THR A 123 -3.20 1.51 -36.28
CA THR A 123 -2.94 2.06 -37.62
C THR A 123 -1.97 1.23 -38.47
N GLU A 124 -1.30 0.23 -37.88
CA GLU A 124 -0.34 -0.68 -38.53
C GLU A 124 -0.89 -1.45 -39.76
N GLU A 125 0.03 -2.06 -40.53
CA GLU A 125 -0.29 -2.77 -41.80
C GLU A 125 -1.07 -4.07 -41.57
N ASP A 126 -0.79 -4.78 -40.48
CA ASP A 126 -1.47 -6.00 -40.03
C ASP A 126 -1.59 -5.94 -38.49
N TRP A 127 -2.70 -6.45 -37.93
CA TRP A 127 -2.86 -6.66 -36.49
C TRP A 127 -2.40 -8.07 -36.09
N ILE A 128 -2.12 -8.28 -34.79
CA ILE A 128 -1.47 -9.49 -34.24
C ILE A 128 -2.30 -10.79 -34.27
N TRP A 129 -3.58 -10.73 -34.66
CA TRP A 129 -4.47 -11.89 -34.69
C TRP A 129 -4.55 -12.55 -36.07
N ASP A 130 -5.13 -13.75 -36.15
CA ASP A 130 -5.59 -14.32 -37.41
C ASP A 130 -6.75 -13.52 -38.01
N HIS A 131 -6.95 -13.62 -39.33
CA HIS A 131 -8.17 -13.13 -39.99
C HIS A 131 -9.40 -13.89 -39.46
N ASP A 132 -10.59 -13.30 -39.57
CA ASP A 132 -11.84 -13.91 -39.06
C ASP A 132 -11.77 -14.33 -37.56
N TYR A 133 -11.09 -13.55 -36.70
CA TYR A 133 -10.92 -13.86 -35.28
C TYR A 133 -12.04 -13.30 -34.38
N PHE A 134 -12.53 -12.09 -34.62
CA PHE A 134 -13.44 -11.39 -33.69
C PHE A 134 -14.93 -11.60 -34.02
N ASP A 135 -15.76 -11.71 -32.98
CA ASP A 135 -17.23 -11.75 -33.07
C ASP A 135 -17.86 -10.35 -32.96
N PHE A 136 -17.14 -9.40 -32.35
CA PHE A 136 -17.52 -8.00 -32.27
C PHE A 136 -16.26 -7.12 -32.20
N ILE A 137 -16.26 -5.99 -32.92
CA ILE A 137 -15.25 -4.93 -32.77
C ILE A 137 -15.96 -3.61 -32.48
N HIS A 138 -15.42 -2.86 -31.52
CA HIS A 138 -15.92 -1.59 -31.03
C HIS A 138 -14.87 -0.46 -31.18
N THR A 139 -15.35 0.76 -31.41
CA THR A 139 -14.57 2.01 -31.27
C THR A 139 -15.43 3.07 -30.61
N GLY A 140 -14.98 3.63 -29.48
CA GLY A 140 -15.60 4.78 -28.81
C GLY A 140 -14.76 6.05 -28.95
N HIS A 141 -15.35 7.11 -29.53
CA HIS A 141 -14.83 8.48 -29.50
C HIS A 141 -13.37 8.67 -30.00
N MET A 142 -12.99 7.93 -31.03
CA MET A 142 -11.68 7.93 -31.69
C MET A 142 -11.50 9.03 -32.76
N THR A 143 -12.45 9.98 -32.85
CA THR A 143 -12.32 11.22 -33.62
C THR A 143 -11.02 11.97 -33.24
N GLY A 144 -10.20 12.29 -34.26
CA GLY A 144 -8.90 12.96 -34.06
C GLY A 144 -7.72 12.03 -33.68
N SER A 145 -8.00 10.88 -33.07
CA SER A 145 -6.97 9.91 -32.64
C SER A 145 -6.18 9.32 -33.81
N VAL A 146 -6.86 8.89 -34.87
CA VAL A 146 -6.26 8.15 -35.99
C VAL A 146 -6.12 8.98 -37.29
N PRO A 147 -5.14 8.67 -38.16
CA PRO A 147 -4.98 9.36 -39.45
C PRO A 147 -6.06 9.05 -40.49
N SER A 148 -6.57 7.82 -40.48
CA SER A 148 -7.59 7.37 -41.43
C SER A 148 -8.53 6.36 -40.77
N PHE A 149 -9.69 6.84 -40.34
CA PHE A 149 -10.74 5.97 -39.78
C PHE A 149 -11.22 4.93 -40.81
N LYS A 150 -11.12 5.24 -42.12
CA LYS A 150 -11.40 4.27 -43.18
C LYS A 150 -10.39 3.12 -43.25
N ARG A 151 -9.14 3.31 -42.80
CA ARG A 151 -8.15 2.22 -42.66
C ARG A 151 -8.45 1.35 -41.45
N ILE A 152 -8.87 1.94 -40.32
CA ILE A 152 -9.36 1.17 -39.15
C ILE A 152 -10.54 0.28 -39.57
N LEU A 153 -11.57 0.85 -40.21
CA LEU A 153 -12.72 0.08 -40.71
C LEU A 153 -12.35 -1.03 -41.71
N LEU A 154 -11.31 -0.82 -42.54
CA LEU A 154 -10.79 -1.84 -43.46
C LEU A 154 -10.11 -3.00 -42.72
N GLN A 155 -9.33 -2.72 -41.67
CA GLN A 155 -8.76 -3.77 -40.81
C GLN A 155 -9.87 -4.47 -40.02
N SER A 156 -10.82 -3.74 -39.40
CA SER A 156 -11.96 -4.35 -38.71
C SER A 156 -12.73 -5.33 -39.62
N PHE A 157 -12.96 -4.98 -40.88
CA PHE A 157 -13.61 -5.87 -41.87
C PHE A 157 -12.84 -7.17 -42.17
N LYS A 158 -11.50 -7.13 -42.09
CA LYS A 158 -10.58 -8.25 -42.32
C LYS A 158 -10.42 -9.17 -41.10
N TYR A 159 -10.55 -8.62 -39.89
CA TYR A 159 -10.39 -9.36 -38.63
C TYR A 159 -11.72 -9.78 -37.97
N LEU A 160 -12.87 -9.27 -38.43
CA LEU A 160 -14.21 -9.72 -38.06
C LEU A 160 -14.62 -10.98 -38.82
N LYS A 161 -15.13 -12.00 -38.10
CA LYS A 161 -15.72 -13.20 -38.71
C LYS A 161 -16.85 -12.86 -39.70
N PRO A 162 -17.11 -13.70 -40.70
CA PRO A 162 -18.31 -13.60 -41.53
C PRO A 162 -19.58 -13.70 -40.66
N GLY A 163 -20.41 -12.66 -40.66
CA GLY A 163 -21.61 -12.53 -39.83
C GLY A 163 -21.40 -11.80 -38.49
N ALA A 164 -20.16 -11.45 -38.12
CA ALA A 164 -19.85 -10.66 -36.92
C ALA A 164 -20.17 -9.17 -37.10
N TYR A 165 -20.07 -8.41 -36.00
CA TYR A 165 -20.51 -7.01 -35.94
C TYR A 165 -19.35 -6.01 -35.78
N MET A 166 -19.48 -4.83 -36.39
CA MET A 166 -18.73 -3.63 -36.00
C MET A 166 -19.72 -2.59 -35.46
N GLU A 167 -19.36 -1.88 -34.39
CA GLU A 167 -20.09 -0.71 -33.89
C GLU A 167 -19.13 0.44 -33.57
N CYS A 168 -19.43 1.63 -34.08
CA CYS A 168 -18.70 2.87 -33.80
C CYS A 168 -19.61 3.84 -33.05
N GLN A 169 -19.15 4.38 -31.93
CA GLN A 169 -19.86 5.38 -31.13
C GLN A 169 -19.06 6.69 -31.16
N GLU A 170 -19.49 7.64 -31.99
CA GLU A 170 -18.71 8.85 -32.31
C GLU A 170 -19.54 10.13 -32.21
N LEU A 171 -19.03 11.12 -31.48
CA LEU A 171 -19.62 12.45 -31.43
C LEU A 171 -19.15 13.25 -32.65
N ASP A 172 -20.07 13.82 -33.43
CA ASP A 172 -19.68 14.89 -34.36
C ASP A 172 -19.52 16.20 -33.56
N PRO A 173 -18.30 16.78 -33.49
CA PRO A 173 -18.04 17.98 -32.70
C PRO A 173 -18.60 19.26 -33.34
N LYS A 174 -19.30 19.18 -34.49
CA LYS A 174 -20.08 20.30 -35.03
C LYS A 174 -21.48 20.31 -34.38
N PRO A 175 -21.80 21.29 -33.53
CA PRO A 175 -23.13 21.43 -32.95
C PRO A 175 -24.20 21.82 -33.99
N GLU A 176 -25.43 21.44 -33.69
CA GLU A 176 -26.65 21.77 -34.45
C GLU A 176 -27.70 22.48 -33.55
N CYS A 177 -28.79 22.96 -34.15
CA CYS A 177 -29.94 23.52 -33.43
C CYS A 177 -31.26 23.21 -34.14
N ASP A 178 -32.34 23.05 -33.38
CA ASP A 178 -33.68 22.80 -33.94
C ASP A 178 -34.49 24.09 -34.21
N ASP A 179 -34.16 25.20 -33.55
CA ASP A 179 -34.93 26.45 -33.60
C ASP A 179 -34.45 27.47 -34.65
N GLY A 180 -33.48 27.07 -35.49
CA GLY A 180 -32.93 27.91 -36.56
C GLY A 180 -32.03 29.05 -36.09
N THR A 181 -31.64 29.09 -34.81
CA THR A 181 -30.81 30.18 -34.24
C THR A 181 -29.30 30.02 -34.45
N MET A 182 -28.85 29.04 -35.24
CA MET A 182 -27.45 28.89 -35.62
C MET A 182 -27.04 30.01 -36.60
N PRO A 183 -26.05 30.86 -36.28
CA PRO A 183 -25.50 31.81 -37.24
C PRO A 183 -24.82 31.07 -38.41
N PRO A 184 -24.75 31.66 -39.61
CA PRO A 184 -24.00 31.07 -40.72
C PRO A 184 -22.51 30.94 -40.38
N GLU A 185 -21.86 29.90 -40.90
CA GLU A 185 -20.40 29.77 -40.90
C GLU A 185 -19.77 30.92 -41.71
N ASN A 186 -18.68 31.51 -41.20
CA ASN A 186 -18.05 32.67 -41.83
C ASN A 186 -17.23 32.26 -43.06
N GLN A 187 -17.75 32.55 -44.25
CA GLN A 187 -17.15 32.13 -45.53
C GLN A 187 -15.89 32.94 -45.90
N ASP A 188 -15.72 34.13 -45.31
CA ASP A 188 -14.63 35.06 -45.64
C ASP A 188 -13.37 34.88 -44.75
N GLY A 189 -13.36 33.86 -43.88
CA GLY A 189 -12.20 33.49 -43.07
C GLY A 189 -11.95 34.34 -41.81
N GLY A 190 -12.91 35.19 -41.42
CA GLY A 190 -12.94 35.82 -40.10
C GLY A 190 -13.60 34.92 -39.04
N TYR A 191 -13.56 35.35 -37.78
CA TYR A 191 -14.27 34.65 -36.68
C TYR A 191 -15.78 34.61 -36.92
N SER A 192 -16.41 33.54 -36.48
CA SER A 192 -17.85 33.26 -36.54
C SER A 192 -18.63 34.03 -35.48
N ALA A 193 -19.89 34.36 -35.76
CA ALA A 193 -20.82 34.86 -34.75
C ALA A 193 -21.20 33.79 -33.70
N TYR A 194 -20.81 32.54 -33.91
CA TYR A 194 -20.88 31.46 -32.92
C TYR A 194 -19.50 30.82 -32.70
N ALA A 195 -18.96 30.97 -31.49
CA ALA A 195 -17.55 30.75 -31.19
C ALA A 195 -17.08 29.29 -31.29
N MET A 196 -17.99 28.30 -31.22
CA MET A 196 -17.62 26.90 -31.44
C MET A 196 -17.31 26.58 -32.92
N HIS A 197 -17.88 27.31 -33.89
CA HIS A 197 -17.52 27.12 -35.31
C HIS A 197 -16.03 27.36 -35.55
N ASP A 198 -15.46 28.39 -34.92
CA ASP A 198 -14.03 28.71 -35.04
C ASP A 198 -13.16 27.61 -34.43
N TRP A 199 -13.61 27.02 -33.32
CA TRP A 199 -12.92 25.88 -32.70
C TRP A 199 -12.96 24.64 -33.61
N VAL A 200 -14.11 24.35 -34.24
CA VAL A 200 -14.25 23.24 -35.19
C VAL A 200 -13.42 23.46 -36.47
N ASP A 201 -13.37 24.67 -37.03
CA ASP A 201 -12.51 24.98 -38.19
C ASP A 201 -11.02 24.83 -37.83
N LEU A 202 -10.56 25.40 -36.72
CA LEU A 202 -9.17 25.25 -36.28
C LEU A 202 -8.82 23.77 -36.00
N SER A 203 -9.72 22.98 -35.40
CA SER A 203 -9.52 21.54 -35.21
C SER A 203 -9.47 20.77 -36.54
N VAL A 204 -10.33 21.09 -37.50
CA VAL A 204 -10.27 20.48 -38.85
C VAL A 204 -9.01 20.91 -39.61
N ARG A 205 -8.52 22.13 -39.40
CA ARG A 205 -7.29 22.66 -40.03
C ARG A 205 -6.02 22.11 -39.40
N SER A 206 -5.95 21.97 -38.08
CA SER A 206 -4.82 21.33 -37.40
C SER A 206 -4.71 19.87 -37.82
N GLY A 207 -5.83 19.17 -38.00
CA GLY A 207 -5.84 17.82 -38.59
C GLY A 207 -5.24 17.75 -39.99
N ARG A 208 -5.48 18.77 -40.84
CA ARG A 208 -4.90 18.85 -42.19
C ARG A 208 -3.41 19.26 -42.22
N GLN A 209 -2.90 19.89 -41.15
CA GLN A 209 -1.51 20.33 -41.04
C GLN A 209 -0.64 19.43 -40.14
N SER A 210 -1.26 18.50 -39.40
CA SER A 210 -0.57 17.47 -38.64
C SER A 210 0.19 16.52 -39.58
N ASP A 211 1.31 15.99 -39.11
CA ASP A 211 2.04 14.90 -39.75
C ASP A 211 2.17 13.73 -38.75
N PRO A 212 1.50 12.58 -38.96
CA PRO A 212 0.52 12.32 -40.02
C PRO A 212 -0.76 13.18 -39.87
N PRO A 213 -1.51 13.43 -40.96
CA PRO A 213 -2.80 14.14 -40.91
C PRO A 213 -3.83 13.42 -40.03
N ARG A 214 -4.80 14.15 -39.46
CA ARG A 214 -5.80 13.63 -38.49
C ARG A 214 -7.23 14.00 -38.84
N GLN A 215 -8.18 13.15 -38.43
CA GLN A 215 -9.60 13.27 -38.77
C GLN A 215 -10.44 13.74 -37.57
N PHE A 216 -10.28 15.00 -37.15
CA PHE A 216 -11.03 15.63 -36.05
C PHE A 216 -12.53 15.87 -36.30
N ARG A 217 -13.08 15.44 -37.43
CA ARG A 217 -14.53 15.45 -37.69
C ARG A 217 -14.88 14.33 -38.68
N ILE A 218 -15.24 13.16 -38.17
CA ILE A 218 -15.34 11.93 -38.97
C ILE A 218 -16.70 11.21 -38.88
N ALA A 219 -17.44 11.36 -37.77
CA ALA A 219 -18.69 10.66 -37.48
C ALA A 219 -19.68 10.61 -38.66
N HIS A 220 -20.01 11.75 -39.27
CA HIS A 220 -20.90 11.88 -40.44
C HIS A 220 -20.46 11.13 -41.73
N ARG A 221 -19.34 10.39 -41.70
CA ARG A 221 -18.83 9.61 -42.84
C ARG A 221 -18.75 8.10 -42.58
N ILE A 222 -18.84 7.66 -41.33
CA ILE A 222 -18.53 6.28 -40.93
C ILE A 222 -19.47 5.28 -41.62
N ALA A 223 -20.79 5.47 -41.51
CA ALA A 223 -21.78 4.66 -42.21
C ALA A 223 -21.60 4.62 -43.75
N GLN A 224 -21.05 5.66 -44.38
CA GLN A 224 -20.76 5.62 -45.81
C GLN A 224 -19.46 4.87 -46.10
N TYR A 225 -18.41 5.08 -45.31
CA TYR A 225 -17.15 4.33 -45.44
C TYR A 225 -17.36 2.83 -45.20
N MET A 226 -18.22 2.43 -44.25
CA MET A 226 -18.61 1.03 -44.04
C MET A 226 -19.26 0.43 -45.29
N LYS A 227 -20.21 1.15 -45.92
CA LYS A 227 -20.86 0.74 -47.18
C LYS A 227 -19.86 0.68 -48.36
N ASP A 228 -18.91 1.61 -48.43
CA ASP A 228 -17.85 1.61 -49.45
C ASP A 228 -16.90 0.41 -49.32
N ILE A 229 -16.71 -0.12 -48.10
CA ILE A 229 -15.80 -1.23 -47.78
C ILE A 229 -16.44 -2.59 -48.12
N GLY A 230 -17.75 -2.73 -47.90
CA GLY A 230 -18.49 -3.97 -48.13
C GLY A 230 -19.28 -4.49 -46.92
N PHE A 231 -19.32 -3.75 -45.81
CA PHE A 231 -20.21 -4.07 -44.70
C PHE A 231 -21.69 -4.01 -45.13
N VAL A 232 -22.50 -4.92 -44.60
CA VAL A 232 -23.93 -5.05 -44.92
C VAL A 232 -24.81 -4.62 -43.75
N ASP A 233 -26.10 -4.41 -44.04
CA ASP A 233 -27.15 -4.07 -43.07
C ASP A 233 -26.81 -2.86 -42.16
N VAL A 234 -26.19 -1.85 -42.77
CA VAL A 234 -25.63 -0.66 -42.08
C VAL A 234 -26.73 0.25 -41.52
N GLU A 235 -26.87 0.22 -40.20
CA GLU A 235 -27.82 1.04 -39.43
C GLU A 235 -27.07 2.20 -38.74
N GLN A 236 -27.46 3.44 -39.06
CA GLN A 236 -26.99 4.66 -38.41
C GLN A 236 -28.06 5.16 -37.43
N ARG A 237 -27.66 5.44 -36.19
CA ARG A 237 -28.52 6.04 -35.15
C ARG A 237 -27.94 7.37 -34.71
N LEU A 238 -28.80 8.38 -34.58
CA LEU A 238 -28.43 9.73 -34.17
C LEU A 238 -29.09 10.05 -32.82
N SER A 239 -28.27 10.32 -31.80
CA SER A 239 -28.72 10.79 -30.48
C SER A 239 -28.32 12.25 -30.29
N LYS A 240 -29.22 13.07 -29.73
CA LYS A 240 -28.92 14.48 -29.45
C LYS A 240 -28.30 14.61 -28.07
N ILE A 241 -27.11 15.21 -27.99
CA ILE A 241 -26.39 15.51 -26.75
C ILE A 241 -26.45 17.03 -26.53
N PRO A 242 -27.34 17.54 -25.66
CA PRO A 242 -27.44 18.98 -25.39
C PRO A 242 -26.11 19.53 -24.86
N THR A 243 -25.69 20.71 -25.33
CA THR A 243 -24.38 21.27 -24.95
C THR A 243 -24.32 21.77 -23.50
N ASN A 244 -25.48 22.00 -22.88
CA ASN A 244 -25.66 22.42 -21.48
C ASN A 244 -27.09 22.13 -20.98
N THR A 245 -27.41 22.64 -19.79
CA THR A 245 -28.67 22.43 -19.06
C THR A 245 -29.93 23.16 -19.61
N TRP A 246 -29.91 23.70 -20.83
CA TRP A 246 -31.10 24.32 -21.47
C TRP A 246 -32.36 23.45 -21.64
N PRO A 247 -32.30 22.10 -21.79
CA PRO A 247 -33.50 21.29 -22.01
C PRO A 247 -34.49 21.30 -20.84
N GLN A 248 -35.78 21.20 -21.16
CA GLN A 248 -36.85 21.05 -20.15
C GLN A 248 -37.09 19.58 -19.76
N ASP A 249 -36.73 18.63 -20.63
CA ASP A 249 -36.74 17.20 -20.31
C ASP A 249 -35.63 16.87 -19.32
N GLU A 250 -35.94 16.07 -18.30
CA GLU A 250 -35.03 15.81 -17.18
C GLU A 250 -33.83 14.94 -17.59
N LYS A 251 -34.01 13.95 -18.48
CA LYS A 251 -32.93 13.11 -18.99
C LYS A 251 -31.97 13.95 -19.83
N LEU A 252 -32.50 14.71 -20.80
CA LEU A 252 -31.71 15.58 -21.66
C LEU A 252 -31.02 16.72 -20.89
N ARG A 253 -31.67 17.32 -19.90
CA ARG A 253 -31.06 18.32 -19.01
C ARG A 253 -29.90 17.74 -18.20
N THR A 254 -30.05 16.48 -17.76
CA THR A 254 -28.99 15.77 -17.02
C THR A 254 -27.81 15.47 -17.93
N ILE A 255 -28.04 14.89 -19.11
CA ILE A 255 -27.01 14.68 -20.15
C ILE A 255 -26.33 16.01 -20.49
N GLY A 256 -27.10 17.10 -20.59
CA GLY A 256 -26.57 18.45 -20.83
C GLY A 256 -25.62 18.95 -19.76
N ALA A 257 -25.87 18.68 -18.47
CA ALA A 257 -24.95 19.03 -17.39
C ALA A 257 -23.62 18.27 -17.51
N TRP A 258 -23.66 16.97 -17.81
CA TRP A 258 -22.47 16.16 -18.04
C TRP A 258 -21.72 16.59 -19.31
N SER A 259 -22.43 16.95 -20.38
CA SER A 259 -21.84 17.48 -21.61
C SER A 259 -21.16 18.82 -21.39
N GLU A 260 -21.75 19.71 -20.58
CA GLU A 260 -21.17 21.00 -20.22
C GLU A 260 -19.82 20.80 -19.49
N SER A 261 -19.80 19.96 -18.45
CA SER A 261 -18.56 19.59 -17.74
C SER A 261 -17.53 18.94 -18.66
N ASN A 262 -17.93 17.95 -19.46
CA ASN A 262 -17.06 17.26 -20.40
C ASN A 262 -16.38 18.24 -21.37
N TRP A 263 -17.12 19.19 -21.95
CA TRP A 263 -16.52 20.23 -22.80
C TRP A 263 -15.60 21.18 -22.03
N LEU A 264 -15.97 21.61 -20.82
CA LEU A 264 -15.18 22.53 -20.03
C LEU A 264 -13.81 21.96 -19.64
N ASP A 265 -13.74 20.68 -19.28
CA ASP A 265 -12.49 19.99 -18.96
C ASP A 265 -11.70 19.59 -20.22
N ALA A 266 -12.39 19.20 -21.30
CA ALA A 266 -11.78 18.83 -22.58
C ALA A 266 -11.09 19.99 -23.33
N LEU A 267 -11.70 21.18 -23.32
CA LEU A 267 -11.38 22.27 -24.26
C LEU A 267 -9.89 22.66 -24.28
N SER A 268 -9.19 22.58 -23.14
CA SER A 268 -7.75 22.84 -23.06
C SER A 268 -6.92 21.69 -23.66
N GLY A 269 -7.13 20.46 -23.19
CA GLY A 269 -6.43 19.25 -23.63
C GLY A 269 -6.61 18.97 -25.12
N TRP A 270 -7.80 19.20 -25.67
CA TRP A 270 -8.09 19.04 -27.09
C TRP A 270 -7.52 20.16 -27.97
N SER A 271 -7.15 21.32 -27.40
CA SER A 271 -6.68 22.48 -28.16
C SER A 271 -5.16 22.65 -28.13
N TYR A 272 -4.46 22.25 -27.06
CA TYR A 272 -3.03 22.52 -26.90
C TYR A 272 -2.19 21.95 -28.07
N LYS A 273 -1.98 20.64 -28.18
CA LYS A 273 -1.14 20.10 -29.28
C LYS A 273 -1.67 20.45 -30.68
N PRO A 274 -2.98 20.35 -30.97
CA PRO A 274 -3.48 20.67 -32.30
C PRO A 274 -3.29 22.14 -32.71
N PHE A 275 -3.47 23.12 -31.83
CA PHE A 275 -3.32 24.54 -32.21
C PHE A 275 -1.87 25.03 -32.09
N LEU A 276 -1.05 24.43 -31.21
CA LEU A 276 0.41 24.62 -31.24
C LEU A 276 1.00 24.15 -32.59
N ALA A 277 0.46 23.08 -33.19
CA ALA A 277 0.84 22.64 -34.53
C ALA A 277 0.43 23.62 -35.65
N LEU A 278 -0.58 24.46 -35.41
CA LEU A 278 -0.93 25.61 -36.28
C LEU A 278 -0.04 26.85 -36.04
N GLY A 279 0.98 26.75 -35.17
CA GLY A 279 1.89 27.85 -34.84
C GLY A 279 1.36 28.87 -33.82
N TRP A 280 0.23 28.59 -33.16
CA TRP A 280 -0.27 29.42 -32.06
C TRP A 280 0.63 29.24 -30.82
N SER A 281 0.65 30.22 -29.91
CA SER A 281 1.25 30.06 -28.59
C SER A 281 0.20 29.69 -27.52
N THR A 282 0.62 29.02 -26.44
CA THR A 282 -0.28 28.62 -25.35
C THR A 282 -1.13 29.79 -24.80
N PRO A 283 -0.60 31.01 -24.57
CA PRO A 283 -1.42 32.15 -24.15
C PRO A 283 -2.50 32.58 -25.16
N GLU A 284 -2.25 32.44 -26.46
CA GLU A 284 -3.25 32.75 -27.50
C GLU A 284 -4.36 31.69 -27.53
N ILE A 285 -4.01 30.41 -27.30
CA ILE A 285 -4.97 29.32 -27.13
C ILE A 285 -5.84 29.55 -25.88
N GLU A 286 -5.24 29.88 -24.73
CA GLU A 286 -5.96 30.20 -23.49
C GLU A 286 -6.97 31.35 -23.70
N VAL A 287 -6.53 32.45 -24.33
CA VAL A 287 -7.41 33.60 -24.63
C VAL A 287 -8.53 33.21 -25.60
N PHE A 288 -8.22 32.44 -26.65
CA PHE A 288 -9.20 31.97 -27.63
C PHE A 288 -10.27 31.07 -27.01
N LEU A 289 -9.94 30.28 -25.98
CA LEU A 289 -10.88 29.37 -25.31
C LEU A 289 -11.87 30.05 -24.36
N VAL A 290 -11.60 31.27 -23.88
CA VAL A 290 -12.49 32.02 -22.97
C VAL A 290 -13.91 32.12 -23.52
N ASP A 291 -14.05 32.44 -24.81
CA ASP A 291 -15.36 32.61 -25.46
C ASP A 291 -16.10 31.27 -25.65
N LYS A 292 -15.37 30.14 -25.73
CA LYS A 292 -15.95 28.79 -25.92
C LYS A 292 -16.47 28.26 -24.58
N ILE A 293 -15.69 28.48 -23.53
CA ILE A 293 -16.09 28.28 -22.12
C ILE A 293 -17.34 29.11 -21.80
N THR A 294 -17.37 30.37 -22.24
CA THR A 294 -18.55 31.26 -22.07
C THR A 294 -19.74 30.79 -22.89
N SER A 295 -19.54 30.30 -24.12
CA SER A 295 -20.61 29.76 -24.97
C SER A 295 -21.24 28.51 -24.38
N LYS A 296 -20.45 27.48 -24.03
CA LYS A 296 -20.97 26.22 -23.49
C LYS A 296 -21.73 26.45 -22.17
N ARG A 297 -21.29 27.37 -21.31
CA ARG A 297 -21.99 27.76 -20.05
C ARG A 297 -23.26 28.60 -20.21
N ASN A 298 -23.55 29.11 -21.40
CA ASN A 298 -24.68 29.99 -21.61
C ASN A 298 -25.97 29.15 -21.81
N THR A 299 -26.87 29.09 -20.83
CA THR A 299 -28.13 28.32 -20.97
C THR A 299 -29.16 28.92 -21.95
N THR A 300 -28.85 30.05 -22.60
CA THR A 300 -29.58 30.51 -23.81
C THR A 300 -29.01 29.91 -25.11
N ASP A 301 -27.85 29.25 -25.05
CA ASP A 301 -27.27 28.43 -26.12
C ASP A 301 -28.01 27.08 -26.22
N LYS A 302 -29.13 27.06 -26.97
CA LYS A 302 -29.97 25.87 -27.20
C LYS A 302 -29.44 24.91 -28.26
N ARG A 303 -28.13 24.65 -28.23
CA ARG A 303 -27.46 23.79 -29.23
C ARG A 303 -27.26 22.39 -28.67
N TYR A 304 -27.06 21.44 -29.56
CA TYR A 304 -26.72 20.06 -29.23
C TYR A 304 -25.60 19.59 -30.15
N ASP A 305 -24.68 18.80 -29.61
CA ASP A 305 -23.75 18.01 -30.40
C ASP A 305 -24.46 16.69 -30.81
N VAL A 306 -24.06 16.05 -31.91
CA VAL A 306 -24.73 14.85 -32.42
C VAL A 306 -23.88 13.62 -32.17
N ASP A 307 -24.40 12.72 -31.34
CA ASP A 307 -23.86 11.38 -31.12
C ASP A 307 -24.32 10.44 -32.24
N ILE A 308 -23.37 9.75 -32.87
CA ILE A 308 -23.60 8.87 -34.02
C ILE A 308 -23.16 7.46 -33.63
N VAL A 309 -24.14 6.56 -33.50
CA VAL A 309 -23.91 5.13 -33.32
C VAL A 309 -24.15 4.43 -34.66
N ASP A 310 -23.07 4.11 -35.36
CA ASP A 310 -23.06 3.39 -36.63
C ASP A 310 -22.72 1.92 -36.39
N LYS A 311 -23.62 1.01 -36.77
CA LYS A 311 -23.42 -0.44 -36.59
C LYS A 311 -23.79 -1.26 -37.81
N VAL A 312 -23.07 -2.36 -38.00
CA VAL A 312 -23.04 -3.11 -39.27
C VAL A 312 -22.76 -4.61 -39.06
N ILE A 313 -23.04 -5.41 -40.09
CA ILE A 313 -22.72 -6.84 -40.16
C ILE A 313 -21.62 -7.07 -41.22
N ASN A 314 -20.66 -7.97 -40.96
CA ASN A 314 -19.70 -8.42 -41.97
C ASN A 314 -20.35 -9.47 -42.91
N GLY A 315 -20.34 -9.22 -44.22
CA GLY A 315 -21.11 -9.96 -45.21
C GLY A 315 -20.36 -11.11 -45.89
N GLY A 316 -20.32 -12.29 -45.27
CA GLY A 316 -19.80 -13.51 -45.91
C GLY A 316 -20.61 -13.95 -47.15
N PRO A 317 -19.98 -14.61 -48.15
CA PRO A 317 -20.66 -15.05 -49.36
C PRO A 317 -21.71 -16.14 -49.06
N LYS A 318 -22.99 -15.80 -49.18
CA LYS A 318 -24.11 -16.75 -49.03
C LYS A 318 -24.12 -17.77 -50.16
N ILE A 319 -23.57 -18.95 -49.92
CA ILE A 319 -23.62 -20.10 -50.85
C ILE A 319 -25.07 -20.63 -50.92
N GLY A 320 -25.84 -20.16 -51.90
CA GLY A 320 -27.20 -20.60 -52.19
C GLY A 320 -27.56 -20.28 -53.66
N PRO A 321 -28.08 -21.25 -54.45
CA PRO A 321 -28.02 -21.13 -55.91
C PRO A 321 -29.21 -20.37 -56.51
N PHE A 322 -29.02 -19.09 -56.86
CA PHE A 322 -29.86 -18.42 -57.85
C PHE A 322 -29.05 -17.63 -58.88
N THR A 323 -29.28 -17.95 -60.16
CA THR A 323 -28.57 -17.38 -61.32
C THR A 323 -29.21 -16.08 -61.80
N HIS A 324 -28.42 -15.02 -61.98
CA HIS A 324 -28.71 -14.03 -63.03
C HIS A 324 -27.40 -13.35 -63.55
N PRO A 325 -27.11 -13.37 -64.87
CA PRO A 325 -25.78 -13.05 -65.38
C PRO A 325 -25.63 -11.61 -65.90
N GLN A 326 -25.09 -10.68 -65.10
CA GLN A 326 -24.66 -9.35 -65.59
C GLN A 326 -23.31 -8.81 -65.04
N LEU A 327 -22.62 -9.50 -64.12
CA LEU A 327 -21.40 -8.96 -63.48
C LEU A 327 -20.06 -9.42 -64.08
N GLU A 328 -19.99 -10.53 -64.83
CA GLU A 328 -18.74 -11.09 -65.40
C GLU A 328 -17.96 -10.14 -66.35
N ARG A 329 -18.51 -8.97 -66.69
CA ARG A 329 -17.94 -8.03 -67.66
C ARG A 329 -17.17 -6.85 -67.07
N ARG A 330 -17.03 -6.76 -65.73
CA ARG A 330 -16.23 -5.70 -65.07
C ARG A 330 -14.88 -6.18 -64.54
N GLU A 331 -14.79 -7.37 -63.98
CA GLU A 331 -13.56 -7.87 -63.33
C GLU A 331 -12.40 -8.10 -64.32
N ARG A 332 -12.70 -8.49 -65.56
CA ARG A 332 -11.70 -8.77 -66.60
C ARG A 332 -10.93 -7.53 -67.09
N ASN A 333 -11.38 -6.31 -66.78
CA ASN A 333 -10.70 -5.08 -67.18
C ASN A 333 -9.66 -4.57 -66.16
N TRP A 334 -9.74 -4.94 -64.88
CA TRP A 334 -8.73 -4.52 -63.89
C TRP A 334 -7.41 -5.28 -64.06
N LEU A 335 -7.46 -6.57 -64.43
CA LEU A 335 -6.28 -7.37 -64.77
C LEU A 335 -5.57 -6.91 -66.06
N ALA A 336 -6.21 -6.07 -66.89
CA ALA A 336 -5.72 -5.66 -68.20
C ALA A 336 -4.97 -4.31 -68.22
N HIS A 337 -4.74 -3.66 -67.08
CA HIS A 337 -3.92 -2.43 -66.97
C HIS A 337 -2.71 -2.54 -66.02
N ALA A 338 -2.55 -3.67 -65.32
CA ALA A 338 -1.36 -3.94 -64.50
C ALA A 338 -0.15 -4.49 -65.29
N ILE A 339 -0.32 -4.87 -66.56
CA ILE A 339 0.71 -5.53 -67.38
C ILE A 339 1.20 -4.59 -68.49
N ALA A 340 1.98 -3.57 -68.11
CA ALA A 340 2.52 -2.55 -69.03
C ALA A 340 3.94 -2.05 -68.73
N ASN A 341 4.82 -2.93 -68.23
CA ASN A 341 6.29 -2.83 -68.34
C ASN A 341 7.02 -1.74 -67.49
N PRO A 342 8.33 -1.87 -67.19
CA PRO A 342 8.68 -2.54 -65.93
C PRO A 342 9.79 -1.86 -65.09
N MET A 343 9.78 -2.08 -63.76
CA MET A 343 11.03 -2.26 -62.99
C MET A 343 10.83 -2.87 -61.59
N SER A 344 11.85 -3.62 -61.14
CA SER A 344 12.17 -3.95 -59.73
C SER A 344 11.13 -4.69 -58.87
N PHE A 345 10.89 -5.96 -59.17
CA PHE A 345 10.44 -6.92 -58.15
C PHE A 345 11.58 -7.24 -57.16
N GLY A 346 11.29 -7.30 -55.85
CA GLY A 346 12.08 -8.06 -54.86
C GLY A 346 13.16 -7.31 -54.05
N ARG A 347 12.82 -6.83 -52.84
CA ARG A 347 13.77 -6.52 -51.75
C ARG A 347 13.18 -6.73 -50.32
N HIS A 348 12.60 -7.90 -50.03
CA HIS A 348 12.52 -8.39 -48.63
C HIS A 348 12.61 -9.92 -48.47
N ALA A 349 13.51 -10.55 -49.20
CA ALA A 349 14.08 -11.85 -48.86
C ALA A 349 15.61 -11.76 -48.98
N TYR A 350 16.33 -12.60 -48.22
CA TYR A 350 17.79 -12.58 -47.97
C TYR A 350 18.31 -11.51 -47.00
N ARG A 351 18.37 -11.87 -45.70
CA ARG A 351 19.43 -11.38 -44.79
C ARG A 351 20.00 -12.38 -43.78
N HIS A 352 19.92 -13.69 -44.04
CA HIS A 352 20.64 -14.72 -43.28
C HIS A 352 21.22 -15.84 -44.17
N ALA A 353 22.22 -15.51 -45.02
CA ALA A 353 23.14 -16.50 -45.60
C ALA A 353 24.45 -15.86 -46.11
N LEU A 354 25.57 -16.52 -45.81
CA LEU A 354 26.94 -16.34 -46.36
C LEU A 354 27.72 -15.05 -46.02
N LYS A 355 29.06 -15.19 -45.98
CA LYS A 355 30.05 -14.20 -45.55
C LYS A 355 30.59 -13.37 -46.72
N PRO A 356 30.99 -12.11 -46.53
CA PRO A 356 31.79 -11.37 -47.50
C PRO A 356 33.27 -11.83 -47.49
N PRO A 357 33.93 -11.97 -48.66
CA PRO A 357 35.39 -11.98 -48.78
C PRO A 357 35.98 -10.56 -48.65
N ALA A 358 37.31 -10.42 -48.82
CA ALA A 358 38.09 -9.31 -48.28
C ALA A 358 38.23 -8.05 -49.18
N THR A 359 38.84 -7.03 -48.56
CA THR A 359 39.44 -5.77 -49.09
C THR A 359 38.51 -4.67 -49.67
N PRO A 360 38.57 -3.43 -49.12
CA PRO A 360 37.89 -2.26 -49.67
C PRO A 360 38.81 -1.35 -50.49
N THR A 361 38.20 -0.47 -51.30
CA THR A 361 38.81 0.78 -51.76
C THR A 361 37.85 1.93 -51.47
N LEU A 362 38.25 2.85 -50.61
CA LEU A 362 37.55 4.11 -50.32
C LEU A 362 38.54 5.25 -50.46
N ASP A 363 38.18 6.29 -51.22
CA ASP A 363 38.95 7.52 -51.28
C ASP A 363 38.79 8.29 -49.96
N HIS A 364 39.87 8.34 -49.17
CA HIS A 364 39.90 8.98 -47.87
C HIS A 364 40.64 10.33 -47.95
N LEU A 365 39.93 11.43 -47.72
CA LEU A 365 40.57 12.74 -47.54
C LEU A 365 41.29 12.78 -46.18
N TRP A 366 42.61 12.64 -46.19
CA TRP A 366 43.40 12.58 -44.96
C TRP A 366 43.64 13.97 -44.35
N ILE A 367 42.99 14.24 -43.23
CA ILE A 367 43.27 15.41 -42.37
C ILE A 367 44.36 14.98 -41.38
N SER A 368 45.50 15.67 -41.36
CA SER A 368 46.58 15.34 -40.42
C SER A 368 46.22 15.67 -38.98
N ASP A 369 46.71 14.85 -38.04
CA ASP A 369 46.56 15.10 -36.61
C ASP A 369 47.15 16.45 -36.18
N ASP A 370 48.17 16.96 -36.89
CA ASP A 370 48.70 18.32 -36.67
C ASP A 370 47.67 19.40 -37.01
N LEU A 371 46.94 19.28 -38.13
CA LEU A 371 45.89 20.24 -38.50
C LEU A 371 44.71 20.15 -37.52
N LEU A 372 44.34 18.93 -37.10
CA LEU A 372 43.31 18.68 -36.09
C LEU A 372 43.72 19.30 -34.73
N ALA A 373 44.95 19.03 -34.27
CA ALA A 373 45.49 19.52 -33.01
C ALA A 373 45.81 21.03 -33.02
N ALA A 374 46.14 21.62 -34.16
CA ALA A 374 46.29 23.07 -34.31
C ALA A 374 44.91 23.75 -34.24
N THR A 375 43.90 23.20 -34.91
CA THR A 375 42.51 23.70 -34.85
C THR A 375 41.96 23.58 -33.44
N PHE A 376 42.16 22.44 -32.78
CA PHE A 376 41.78 22.23 -31.37
C PHE A 376 42.50 23.19 -30.41
N ARG A 377 43.81 23.44 -30.59
CA ARG A 377 44.57 24.42 -29.78
C ARG A 377 44.10 25.86 -29.99
N ARG A 378 43.69 26.25 -31.21
CA ARG A 378 43.08 27.57 -31.48
C ARG A 378 41.72 27.71 -30.81
N PHE A 379 40.91 26.64 -30.77
CA PHE A 379 39.61 26.64 -30.11
C PHE A 379 39.71 26.63 -28.58
N ALA A 380 40.54 25.75 -28.00
CA ALA A 380 40.65 25.56 -26.55
C ALA A 380 41.22 26.77 -25.79
N ASN A 381 42.02 27.62 -26.45
CA ASN A 381 42.58 28.84 -25.86
C ASN A 381 41.70 30.09 -26.09
N GLY A 382 40.54 29.95 -26.75
CA GLY A 382 39.63 31.06 -27.07
C GLY A 382 38.63 31.38 -25.96
N GLN A 383 38.90 32.44 -25.19
CA GLN A 383 38.00 33.09 -24.21
C GLN A 383 37.35 32.22 -23.12
N ARG A 384 37.89 32.31 -21.89
CA ARG A 384 37.10 32.06 -20.67
C ARG A 384 36.05 33.17 -20.48
N ARG A 385 34.77 32.91 -20.79
CA ARG A 385 33.67 33.65 -20.15
C ARG A 385 33.35 33.01 -18.80
N HIS A 386 33.25 33.82 -17.74
CA HIS A 386 32.90 33.37 -16.40
C HIS A 386 31.39 33.12 -16.27
N GLY A 387 30.99 32.22 -15.35
CA GLY A 387 29.61 32.17 -14.85
C GLY A 387 28.68 31.11 -15.43
N SER A 388 29.04 29.82 -15.36
CA SER A 388 28.07 28.72 -15.44
C SER A 388 28.60 27.47 -14.74
N CYS A 389 27.77 26.86 -13.89
CA CYS A 389 28.05 25.58 -13.22
C CYS A 389 27.32 24.38 -13.87
N VAL A 390 26.84 24.54 -15.12
CA VAL A 390 26.21 23.46 -15.89
C VAL A 390 27.26 22.75 -16.74
N PRO A 391 27.43 21.41 -16.65
CA PRO A 391 28.34 20.68 -17.52
C PRO A 391 27.88 20.76 -18.98
N GLY A 392 28.73 21.30 -19.87
CA GLY A 392 28.40 21.42 -21.29
C GLY A 392 28.17 20.06 -21.99
N PRO A 393 27.55 20.05 -23.19
CA PRO A 393 27.08 18.82 -23.85
C PRO A 393 28.13 17.72 -24.03
N LEU A 394 29.40 18.09 -24.19
CA LEU A 394 30.52 17.14 -24.33
C LEU A 394 30.92 16.49 -22.99
N GLU A 395 30.84 17.20 -21.87
CA GLU A 395 31.07 16.63 -20.53
C GLU A 395 29.86 15.76 -20.11
N ALA A 396 28.65 16.14 -20.51
CA ALA A 396 27.47 15.27 -20.40
C ALA A 396 27.65 13.97 -21.22
N ARG A 397 28.06 14.05 -22.49
CA ARG A 397 28.39 12.87 -23.32
C ARG A 397 29.55 12.05 -22.75
N ARG A 398 30.57 12.67 -22.16
CA ARG A 398 31.69 11.96 -21.49
C ARG A 398 31.23 11.18 -20.26
N ARG A 399 30.29 11.73 -19.48
CA ARG A 399 29.64 11.05 -18.35
C ARG A 399 28.70 9.94 -18.82
N LEU A 400 27.98 10.15 -19.93
CA LEU A 400 27.14 9.13 -20.57
C LEU A 400 27.99 7.94 -21.07
N ALA A 401 29.11 8.20 -21.75
CA ALA A 401 30.04 7.18 -22.21
C ALA A 401 30.65 6.38 -21.04
N LYS A 402 31.08 7.05 -19.96
CA LYS A 402 31.50 6.35 -18.73
C LYS A 402 30.39 5.46 -18.17
N ARG A 403 29.15 5.95 -18.08
CA ARG A 403 28.00 5.16 -17.60
C ARG A 403 27.70 3.93 -18.46
N ARG A 404 27.71 4.04 -19.80
CA ARG A 404 27.54 2.89 -20.71
C ARG A 404 28.66 1.84 -20.51
N ASN A 405 29.90 2.29 -20.35
CA ASN A 405 31.03 1.38 -20.12
C ASN A 405 31.01 0.74 -18.72
N THR A 406 30.39 1.36 -17.71
CA THR A 406 30.19 0.70 -16.39
C THR A 406 29.05 -0.31 -16.42
N ALA A 407 27.96 -0.01 -17.16
CA ALA A 407 26.83 -0.92 -17.32
C ALA A 407 27.23 -2.22 -18.03
N LEU A 408 28.08 -2.14 -19.07
CA LEU A 408 28.63 -3.33 -19.75
C LEU A 408 29.57 -4.18 -18.88
N ALA A 409 30.05 -3.65 -17.75
CA ALA A 409 30.90 -4.37 -16.80
C ALA A 409 30.12 -5.00 -15.62
N SER A 410 28.78 -4.91 -15.62
CA SER A 410 27.91 -5.42 -14.53
C SER A 410 26.81 -6.38 -14.99
N ILE A 411 26.87 -6.86 -16.24
CA ILE A 411 26.03 -7.95 -16.75
C ILE A 411 26.91 -9.20 -16.93
N GLY A 412 26.88 -10.10 -15.95
CA GLY A 412 27.64 -11.36 -15.99
C GLY A 412 27.72 -12.04 -14.63
N GLY A 413 26.86 -13.04 -14.39
CA GLY A 413 26.83 -13.78 -13.12
C GLY A 413 25.65 -14.74 -13.00
N GLY A 414 25.77 -15.94 -13.59
CA GLY A 414 24.75 -16.99 -13.49
C GLY A 414 25.15 -18.24 -14.27
N THR A 415 25.62 -19.27 -13.55
CA THR A 415 26.22 -20.53 -14.07
C THR A 415 27.47 -20.36 -14.94
N ALA A 416 28.44 -21.27 -14.78
CA ALA A 416 29.73 -21.20 -15.47
C ALA A 416 29.95 -22.49 -16.27
N GLU A 417 29.83 -22.41 -17.59
CA GLU A 417 30.31 -23.44 -18.51
C GLU A 417 31.80 -23.27 -18.84
N ASP A 418 32.42 -24.34 -19.36
CA ASP A 418 33.86 -24.53 -19.29
C ASP A 418 34.67 -23.66 -20.27
N ILE A 419 35.44 -22.72 -19.71
CA ILE A 419 36.39 -21.85 -20.42
C ILE A 419 37.49 -22.66 -21.15
N ALA A 420 37.72 -23.93 -20.81
CA ALA A 420 38.66 -24.81 -21.52
C ALA A 420 38.34 -24.96 -23.03
N CYS A 421 37.10 -24.71 -23.46
CA CYS A 421 36.72 -24.74 -24.88
C CYS A 421 37.41 -23.67 -25.75
N LEU A 422 37.99 -22.61 -25.15
CA LEU A 422 38.71 -21.55 -25.90
C LEU A 422 40.14 -21.93 -26.34
N PHE A 423 40.71 -23.02 -25.81
CA PHE A 423 42.08 -23.45 -26.13
C PHE A 423 42.08 -24.86 -26.74
N GLY A 424 42.13 -24.92 -28.07
CA GLY A 424 41.86 -26.12 -28.86
C GLY A 424 42.68 -27.36 -28.48
N ARG A 425 41.95 -28.47 -28.27
CA ARG A 425 42.27 -29.91 -28.10
C ARG A 425 43.51 -30.38 -27.30
N ASN A 426 44.62 -29.66 -27.26
CA ASN A 426 45.87 -30.04 -26.55
C ASN A 426 46.26 -29.06 -25.41
N GLY A 427 45.41 -28.09 -25.06
CA GLY A 427 45.75 -26.99 -24.14
C GLY A 427 45.93 -27.30 -22.64
N ARG A 428 46.34 -28.51 -22.24
CA ARG A 428 46.36 -28.96 -20.82
C ARG A 428 47.73 -29.21 -20.16
N GLU A 429 48.86 -28.89 -20.80
CA GLU A 429 50.19 -29.33 -20.32
C GLU A 429 51.15 -28.25 -19.76
N HIS A 430 50.80 -26.95 -19.78
CA HIS A 430 51.77 -25.88 -19.43
C HIS A 430 51.26 -24.86 -18.41
N MET A 431 51.16 -25.26 -17.14
CA MET A 431 51.71 -24.50 -16.00
C MET A 431 51.62 -25.32 -14.69
N LYS A 432 52.74 -25.95 -14.32
CA LYS A 432 52.99 -26.45 -12.96
C LYS A 432 54.14 -25.65 -12.35
N TRP A 433 53.92 -25.08 -11.18
CA TRP A 433 54.93 -24.94 -10.14
C TRP A 433 54.28 -25.30 -8.80
N THR A 434 55.06 -25.91 -7.93
CA THR A 434 54.63 -26.57 -6.68
C THR A 434 54.87 -25.60 -5.49
N ASP A 435 54.52 -25.84 -4.22
CA ASP A 435 54.75 -27.06 -3.40
C ASP A 435 53.63 -27.39 -2.38
N HIS A 436 53.51 -28.70 -2.14
CA HIS A 436 52.86 -29.37 -1.00
C HIS A 436 53.87 -29.43 0.20
N PRO A 437 53.53 -29.78 1.47
CA PRO A 437 52.70 -30.94 1.90
C PRO A 437 51.86 -30.72 3.21
N TRP A 438 51.06 -31.64 3.78
CA TRP A 438 50.76 -33.08 3.61
C TRP A 438 49.20 -33.26 3.61
N GLN A 439 48.56 -34.17 2.85
CA GLN A 439 48.34 -35.63 3.08
C GLN A 439 47.82 -36.00 4.49
N ARG A 440 46.84 -36.91 4.68
CA ARG A 440 46.41 -38.11 3.90
C ARG A 440 44.87 -38.27 3.76
N ALA A 441 44.45 -39.28 2.98
CA ALA A 441 43.07 -39.78 2.78
C ALA A 441 43.07 -41.34 2.95
N PRO A 442 42.27 -42.17 2.23
CA PRO A 442 40.82 -42.20 1.91
C PRO A 442 40.15 -43.55 2.37
N PHE A 443 39.30 -44.16 1.52
CA PHE A 443 38.64 -45.50 1.54
C PHE A 443 37.27 -45.67 2.23
N GLU A 444 36.26 -46.39 1.70
CA GLU A 444 35.88 -46.64 0.28
C GLU A 444 34.42 -47.19 0.12
N THR A 445 34.05 -47.55 -1.11
CA THR A 445 32.80 -48.11 -1.69
C THR A 445 32.31 -49.44 -1.06
N HIS A 446 31.13 -50.03 -1.34
CA HIS A 446 30.19 -50.12 -2.49
C HIS A 446 28.72 -50.18 -1.97
N SER A 447 27.65 -49.71 -2.62
CA SER A 447 27.06 -49.97 -3.96
C SER A 447 26.36 -51.35 -4.14
N LEU A 448 25.03 -51.30 -4.32
CA LEU A 448 24.07 -52.17 -5.07
C LEU A 448 22.65 -51.81 -4.56
N ALA A 449 21.79 -51.10 -5.33
CA ALA A 449 20.90 -51.60 -6.38
C ALA A 449 19.92 -52.68 -5.89
N ASP A 450 18.61 -52.69 -6.17
CA ASP A 450 17.61 -51.78 -6.75
C ASP A 450 16.31 -52.61 -6.81
N ASN A 451 15.13 -52.06 -6.48
CA ASN A 451 13.87 -52.12 -7.27
C ASN A 451 12.57 -51.80 -6.47
N ALA A 452 11.56 -51.39 -7.23
CA ALA A 452 10.17 -51.04 -6.89
C ALA A 452 9.22 -52.28 -6.93
N MET A 453 7.93 -52.30 -6.55
CA MET A 453 6.92 -51.32 -6.06
C MET A 453 5.75 -52.03 -5.31
N ASP A 454 4.69 -51.29 -4.90
CA ASP A 454 3.39 -51.73 -4.31
C ASP A 454 2.59 -52.72 -5.26
N PRO A 455 1.49 -53.45 -4.88
CA PRO A 455 0.58 -53.21 -3.75
C PRO A 455 -0.08 -54.39 -2.96
N ARG A 456 -0.63 -54.01 -1.80
CA ARG A 456 -1.74 -54.58 -0.97
C ARG A 456 -2.37 -55.94 -1.37
N THR A 457 -2.40 -56.92 -0.45
CA THR A 457 -3.60 -57.28 0.38
C THR A 457 -3.35 -58.42 1.39
N VAL A 458 -4.20 -58.51 2.42
CA VAL A 458 -4.27 -59.50 3.53
C VAL A 458 -5.18 -60.70 3.12
N PRO A 459 -5.38 -61.84 3.86
CA PRO A 459 -5.79 -61.85 5.29
C PRO A 459 -5.58 -63.11 6.20
N PHE A 460 -5.90 -62.93 7.50
CA PHE A 460 -6.40 -63.92 8.51
C PHE A 460 -5.53 -65.16 8.87
N SER A 461 -5.69 -65.83 10.03
CA SER A 461 -6.46 -65.63 11.28
C SER A 461 -5.70 -66.39 12.42
N PHE A 462 -6.12 -66.65 13.68
CA PHE A 462 -7.35 -66.70 14.51
C PHE A 462 -6.90 -66.47 15.97
N SER A 463 -7.65 -66.14 17.03
CA SER A 463 -9.00 -65.57 17.34
C SER A 463 -8.91 -65.15 18.86
N ASP A 464 -9.83 -65.06 19.82
CA ASP A 464 -11.29 -65.11 20.15
C ASP A 464 -11.37 -64.63 21.64
N GLN A 465 -12.45 -64.28 22.36
CA GLN A 465 -13.85 -63.80 22.20
C GLN A 465 -14.32 -63.40 23.65
N ASN A 466 -15.39 -62.62 23.95
CA ASN A 466 -16.42 -61.97 23.15
C ASN A 466 -17.09 -60.77 23.90
N LEU A 467 -17.66 -59.84 23.12
CA LEU A 467 -18.88 -59.00 23.31
C LEU A 467 -19.16 -58.14 24.57
N GLU A 468 -19.57 -56.90 24.26
CA GLU A 468 -20.30 -55.93 25.10
C GLU A 468 -21.84 -56.03 24.91
N LEU A 469 -22.63 -55.30 25.72
CA LEU A 469 -23.85 -54.62 25.26
C LEU A 469 -24.31 -53.52 26.25
N GLN A 470 -25.23 -52.65 25.78
CA GLN A 470 -25.56 -51.34 26.38
C GLN A 470 -26.71 -51.36 27.41
N PRO A 471 -26.87 -50.30 28.24
CA PRO A 471 -27.99 -50.16 29.18
C PRO A 471 -29.14 -49.29 28.64
N GLU A 472 -30.39 -49.77 28.78
CA GLU A 472 -31.59 -48.93 28.70
C GLU A 472 -32.63 -49.30 29.79
N SER A 473 -33.65 -48.46 29.89
CA SER A 473 -34.55 -48.20 31.03
C SER A 473 -35.47 -49.32 31.54
N SER A 474 -35.74 -49.26 32.85
CA SER A 474 -37.06 -49.40 33.53
C SER A 474 -37.90 -50.69 33.36
N GLU A 475 -38.15 -51.40 34.47
CA GLU A 475 -39.46 -51.35 35.16
C GLU A 475 -39.46 -52.03 36.56
N PHE A 476 -40.60 -52.00 37.25
CA PHE A 476 -40.83 -52.53 38.61
C PHE A 476 -40.94 -54.07 38.64
N GLN A 477 -40.50 -54.72 39.73
CA GLN A 477 -41.44 -55.23 40.77
C GLN A 477 -40.73 -55.85 42.00
N THR A 478 -41.51 -56.05 43.06
CA THR A 478 -41.09 -56.51 44.39
C THR A 478 -41.31 -58.01 44.59
N ALA A 479 -40.43 -58.69 45.34
CA ALA A 479 -40.78 -59.32 46.62
C ALA A 479 -39.67 -60.24 47.19
N HIS A 480 -39.34 -60.03 48.47
CA HIS A 480 -39.26 -61.03 49.56
C HIS A 480 -38.11 -60.79 50.56
N ALA A 481 -38.48 -60.91 51.84
CA ALA A 481 -37.64 -60.85 53.04
C ALA A 481 -38.43 -61.47 54.21
N PRO A 482 -37.83 -61.76 55.39
CA PRO A 482 -36.42 -62.05 55.68
C PRO A 482 -36.31 -63.53 56.19
N PRO A 483 -35.68 -63.94 57.32
CA PRO A 483 -35.65 -63.28 58.63
C PRO A 483 -34.24 -62.91 59.15
N SER A 484 -34.18 -61.84 59.94
CA SER A 484 -33.01 -61.38 60.69
C SER A 484 -32.85 -62.09 62.02
N TYR A 485 -31.62 -62.22 62.52
CA TYR A 485 -31.35 -62.25 63.96
C TYR A 485 -30.46 -61.08 64.38
N LEU A 486 -30.95 -60.33 65.37
CA LEU A 486 -30.25 -59.22 66.02
C LEU A 486 -29.38 -59.74 67.17
N THR A 487 -28.29 -59.03 67.46
CA THR A 487 -28.04 -58.58 68.85
C THR A 487 -27.10 -57.38 68.89
N LYS A 488 -27.15 -56.62 70.00
CA LYS A 488 -26.50 -55.31 70.15
C LYS A 488 -25.13 -55.44 70.84
N ALA A 489 -24.10 -54.92 70.21
CA ALA A 489 -22.99 -54.24 70.88
C ALA A 489 -22.78 -52.91 70.14
N GLY A 490 -22.27 -51.87 70.82
CA GLY A 490 -22.12 -50.55 70.21
C GLY A 490 -21.17 -50.61 69.00
N GLN A 491 -21.66 -50.27 67.81
CA GLN A 491 -20.81 -50.05 66.64
C GLN A 491 -20.07 -48.72 66.79
N VAL A 492 -19.03 -48.75 67.62
CA VAL A 492 -17.90 -47.82 67.54
C VAL A 492 -17.44 -47.83 66.08
N SER A 493 -17.39 -46.66 65.43
CA SER A 493 -17.05 -46.61 64.01
C SER A 493 -15.60 -47.03 63.78
N ARG A 494 -15.23 -47.34 62.53
CA ARG A 494 -13.83 -47.67 62.19
C ARG A 494 -12.89 -46.51 62.51
N GLU A 495 -13.36 -45.28 62.30
CA GLU A 495 -12.69 -44.04 62.69
C GLU A 495 -12.48 -44.00 64.21
N GLN A 496 -13.52 -44.22 65.02
CA GLN A 496 -13.41 -44.16 66.49
C GLN A 496 -12.51 -45.27 67.07
N MET A 497 -12.51 -46.47 66.48
CA MET A 497 -11.53 -47.51 66.85
C MET A 497 -10.11 -47.13 66.45
N LEU A 498 -9.93 -46.48 65.29
CA LEU A 498 -8.64 -45.98 64.84
C LEU A 498 -8.14 -44.83 65.73
N GLU A 499 -8.97 -43.86 66.09
CA GLU A 499 -8.63 -42.78 67.03
C GLU A 499 -8.18 -43.33 68.38
N GLY A 500 -8.91 -44.31 68.95
CA GLY A 500 -8.53 -44.97 70.20
C GLY A 500 -7.22 -45.76 70.15
N PHE A 501 -6.79 -46.21 68.96
CA PHE A 501 -5.45 -46.75 68.74
C PHE A 501 -4.41 -45.63 68.55
N LEU A 502 -4.73 -44.61 67.76
CA LEU A 502 -3.81 -43.52 67.43
C LEU A 502 -3.46 -42.62 68.63
N ASP A 503 -4.36 -42.48 69.61
CA ASP A 503 -4.10 -41.82 70.90
C ASP A 503 -3.12 -42.62 71.81
N GLY A 504 -2.85 -43.88 71.48
CA GLY A 504 -1.83 -44.70 72.14
C GLY A 504 -0.41 -44.18 71.85
N LYS A 505 0.38 -43.95 72.91
CA LYS A 505 1.75 -43.40 72.79
C LYS A 505 2.82 -44.39 72.32
N ASN A 506 2.53 -45.70 72.36
CA ASN A 506 3.49 -46.77 72.10
C ASN A 506 2.99 -47.73 70.99
N TRP A 507 2.68 -47.20 69.81
CA TRP A 507 2.56 -48.00 68.58
C TRP A 507 3.57 -47.52 67.54
N GLY A 508 4.17 -48.45 66.79
CA GLY A 508 5.07 -48.21 65.67
C GLY A 508 4.53 -48.74 64.33
N ILE A 509 5.40 -48.79 63.32
CA ILE A 509 5.03 -49.10 61.93
C ILE A 509 4.35 -50.48 61.80
N GLU A 510 4.94 -51.53 62.39
CA GLU A 510 4.35 -52.87 62.36
C GLU A 510 3.02 -52.95 63.13
N ASP A 511 2.86 -52.22 64.24
CA ASP A 511 1.60 -52.18 64.99
C ASP A 511 0.47 -51.55 64.15
N ALA A 512 0.77 -50.46 63.42
CA ALA A 512 -0.20 -49.83 62.51
C ALA A 512 -0.56 -50.75 61.33
N ARG A 513 0.43 -51.50 60.81
CA ARG A 513 0.23 -52.50 59.75
C ARG A 513 -0.66 -53.65 60.24
N ASP A 514 -0.47 -54.11 61.46
CA ASP A 514 -1.29 -55.17 62.05
C ASP A 514 -2.68 -54.68 62.49
N PHE A 515 -2.80 -53.43 62.94
CA PHE A 515 -4.08 -52.83 63.31
C PHE A 515 -5.00 -52.62 62.10
N THR A 516 -4.47 -52.11 60.99
CA THR A 516 -5.22 -51.93 59.72
C THR A 516 -5.68 -53.28 59.15
N ARG A 517 -4.83 -54.32 59.17
CA ARG A 517 -5.22 -55.71 58.87
C ARG A 517 -6.36 -56.21 59.75
N ARG A 518 -6.28 -56.02 61.07
CA ARG A 518 -7.29 -56.51 62.05
C ARG A 518 -8.66 -55.87 61.83
N LEU A 519 -8.71 -54.58 61.50
CA LEU A 519 -9.98 -53.88 61.17
C LEU A 519 -10.48 -54.12 59.73
N ARG A 520 -9.72 -54.85 58.90
CA ARG A 520 -9.97 -55.02 57.45
C ARG A 520 -10.11 -53.68 56.72
N ILE A 521 -9.23 -52.73 57.05
CA ILE A 521 -9.12 -51.45 56.35
C ILE A 521 -8.24 -51.68 55.11
N ASP A 522 -8.82 -51.47 53.92
CA ASP A 522 -8.09 -51.48 52.64
C ASP A 522 -7.57 -50.06 52.38
N LEU A 523 -6.28 -49.82 52.68
CA LEU A 523 -5.65 -48.51 52.53
C LEU A 523 -5.58 -48.05 51.07
N HIS A 524 -5.65 -48.95 50.08
CA HIS A 524 -5.70 -48.56 48.66
C HIS A 524 -7.09 -48.05 48.26
N ARG A 525 -8.16 -48.49 48.93
CA ARG A 525 -9.53 -47.98 48.74
C ARG A 525 -9.85 -46.77 49.63
N GLU A 526 -9.28 -46.73 50.82
CA GLU A 526 -9.54 -45.70 51.83
C GLU A 526 -8.24 -45.00 52.30
N PRO A 527 -7.49 -44.32 51.38
CA PRO A 527 -6.20 -43.69 51.70
C PRO A 527 -6.29 -42.60 52.78
N ARG A 528 -7.51 -42.10 53.07
CA ARG A 528 -7.82 -41.24 54.23
C ARG A 528 -7.29 -41.79 55.56
N TYR A 529 -7.29 -43.11 55.75
CA TYR A 529 -6.81 -43.72 56.99
C TYR A 529 -5.28 -43.77 57.05
N SER A 530 -4.59 -44.02 55.92
CA SER A 530 -3.13 -43.91 55.82
C SER A 530 -2.67 -42.51 56.27
N ARG A 531 -3.35 -41.48 55.75
CA ARG A 531 -3.12 -40.08 56.12
C ARG A 531 -3.32 -39.81 57.62
N GLN A 532 -4.41 -40.30 58.21
CA GLN A 532 -4.67 -40.13 59.66
C GLN A 532 -3.61 -40.81 60.52
N ILE A 533 -3.16 -42.02 60.14
CA ILE A 533 -2.08 -42.73 60.82
C ILE A 533 -0.78 -41.91 60.73
N PHE A 534 -0.44 -41.40 59.54
CA PHE A 534 0.77 -40.60 59.32
C PHE A 534 0.74 -39.26 60.08
N GLU A 535 -0.34 -38.49 59.99
CA GLU A 535 -0.52 -37.24 60.73
C GLU A 535 -0.40 -37.43 62.26
N ARG A 536 -0.90 -38.56 62.81
CA ARG A 536 -0.77 -38.89 64.24
C ARG A 536 0.59 -39.48 64.62
N LEU A 537 1.30 -40.17 63.73
CA LEU A 537 2.72 -40.54 63.91
C LEU A 537 3.55 -39.27 64.10
N LEU A 538 3.42 -38.34 63.17
CA LEU A 538 4.16 -37.07 63.15
C LEU A 538 3.82 -36.15 64.33
N ALA A 539 2.59 -36.22 64.86
CA ALA A 539 2.20 -35.53 66.09
C ALA A 539 2.77 -36.17 67.37
N ARG A 540 3.29 -37.41 67.29
CA ARG A 540 3.90 -38.15 68.41
C ARG A 540 5.43 -38.14 68.40
N SER A 541 6.07 -38.08 67.24
CA SER A 541 7.53 -38.23 67.13
C SER A 541 8.31 -37.07 67.76
N ASP A 542 9.09 -37.36 68.80
CA ASP A 542 10.28 -36.58 69.15
C ASP A 542 11.23 -36.56 67.91
N PRO A 543 12.08 -35.55 67.67
CA PRO A 543 12.33 -35.02 66.32
C PRO A 543 13.29 -35.84 65.43
N ASP A 544 13.37 -37.16 65.60
CA ASP A 544 14.03 -38.08 64.67
C ASP A 544 13.02 -38.66 63.67
N LEU A 545 12.99 -38.06 62.48
CA LEU A 545 12.06 -38.37 61.38
C LEU A 545 12.30 -39.77 60.74
N THR A 546 13.03 -40.65 61.43
CA THR A 546 13.43 -41.97 60.95
C THR A 546 12.23 -42.90 60.84
N GLU A 547 11.31 -42.87 61.81
CA GLU A 547 10.01 -43.58 61.71
C GLU A 547 9.13 -43.01 60.58
N ALA A 548 9.12 -41.69 60.40
CA ALA A 548 8.37 -41.04 59.32
C ALA A 548 8.92 -41.40 57.93
N ILE A 549 10.24 -41.46 57.76
CA ILE A 549 10.88 -41.91 56.52
C ILE A 549 10.57 -43.39 56.27
N ALA A 550 10.69 -44.25 57.29
CA ALA A 550 10.38 -45.67 57.16
C ALA A 550 8.89 -45.94 56.88
N PHE A 551 7.97 -45.06 57.32
CA PHE A 551 6.57 -45.08 56.89
C PHE A 551 6.42 -44.65 55.43
N LEU A 552 7.09 -43.58 54.99
CA LEU A 552 7.03 -43.09 53.60
C LEU A 552 7.66 -44.06 52.58
N ASP A 553 8.63 -44.87 52.99
CA ASP A 553 9.24 -45.96 52.20
C ASP A 553 8.43 -47.29 52.30
N ASP A 554 7.34 -47.38 53.07
CA ASP A 554 6.49 -48.60 53.20
C ASP A 554 5.35 -48.62 52.16
N PRO A 555 5.35 -49.55 51.19
CA PRO A 555 4.37 -49.56 50.09
C PRO A 555 2.97 -50.05 50.47
N PHE A 556 2.77 -50.60 51.68
CA PHE A 556 1.46 -51.02 52.19
C PHE A 556 0.82 -49.93 53.06
N LEU A 557 1.62 -49.25 53.88
CA LEU A 557 1.13 -48.17 54.75
C LEU A 557 1.02 -46.83 54.02
N ASN A 558 1.98 -46.50 53.15
CA ASN A 558 1.98 -45.27 52.37
C ASN A 558 1.41 -45.49 50.97
N THR A 559 0.08 -45.61 50.89
CA THR A 559 -0.63 -45.83 49.62
C THR A 559 -0.71 -44.55 48.78
N ARG A 560 -0.60 -44.68 47.45
CA ARG A 560 -0.73 -43.58 46.48
C ARG A 560 -2.05 -42.81 46.69
N GLY A 561 -2.00 -41.48 46.66
CA GLY A 561 -3.16 -40.62 46.89
C GLY A 561 -3.50 -40.36 48.37
N SER A 562 -2.65 -40.77 49.31
CA SER A 562 -2.77 -40.44 50.74
C SER A 562 -2.39 -38.99 51.09
N GLY A 563 -1.49 -38.37 50.33
CA GLY A 563 -0.99 -37.01 50.61
C GLY A 563 0.12 -36.96 51.67
N ASN A 564 0.68 -38.10 52.06
CA ASN A 564 1.68 -38.21 53.12
C ASN A 564 3.00 -37.50 52.79
N TYR A 565 3.49 -37.55 51.55
CA TYR A 565 4.72 -36.86 51.15
C TYR A 565 4.54 -35.33 51.23
N ALA A 566 3.36 -34.80 50.88
CA ALA A 566 3.05 -33.38 51.07
C ALA A 566 2.96 -32.99 52.55
N VAL A 567 2.28 -33.79 53.39
CA VAL A 567 2.19 -33.58 54.85
C VAL A 567 3.59 -33.59 55.50
N ALA A 568 4.49 -34.46 55.04
CA ALA A 568 5.87 -34.53 55.53
C ALA A 568 6.67 -33.24 55.24
N VAL A 569 6.39 -32.55 54.13
CA VAL A 569 6.98 -31.24 53.81
C VAL A 569 6.32 -30.12 54.61
N GLU A 570 5.00 -30.19 54.84
CA GLU A 570 4.27 -29.16 55.60
C GLU A 570 4.80 -28.99 57.03
N ILE A 571 5.32 -30.05 57.64
CA ILE A 571 6.00 -29.99 58.95
C ILE A 571 7.19 -29.04 58.96
N PHE A 572 7.90 -28.90 57.84
CA PHE A 572 9.03 -27.97 57.71
C PHE A 572 8.60 -26.53 57.48
N VAL A 573 7.33 -26.31 57.09
CA VAL A 573 6.67 -24.99 57.09
C VAL A 573 6.20 -24.64 58.50
N ARG A 574 5.66 -25.62 59.24
CA ARG A 574 5.13 -25.45 60.60
C ARG A 574 6.20 -25.45 61.71
N THR A 575 7.37 -26.06 61.52
CA THR A 575 8.37 -26.31 62.58
C THR A 575 9.82 -26.02 62.16
N LYS A 576 10.68 -25.66 63.13
CA LYS A 576 12.10 -25.32 62.92
C LYS A 576 13.02 -26.54 62.95
N THR A 577 13.04 -27.31 61.87
CA THR A 577 13.79 -28.57 61.78
C THR A 577 15.28 -28.38 61.39
N LYS A 578 16.20 -29.14 62.01
CA LYS A 578 17.64 -29.13 61.64
C LYS A 578 17.85 -29.53 60.17
N ARG A 579 18.77 -28.84 59.46
CA ARG A 579 19.03 -28.99 58.01
C ARG A 579 19.20 -30.46 57.57
N GLY A 580 20.02 -31.25 58.28
CA GLY A 580 20.26 -32.66 57.94
C GLY A 580 19.01 -33.53 57.92
N LYS A 581 18.06 -33.31 58.86
CA LYS A 581 16.81 -34.08 58.92
C LYS A 581 15.82 -33.67 57.83
N ARG A 582 15.80 -32.39 57.44
CA ARG A 582 15.07 -31.92 56.23
C ARG A 582 15.61 -32.58 54.97
N THR A 583 16.94 -32.63 54.79
CA THR A 583 17.57 -33.30 53.66
C THR A 583 17.23 -34.80 53.61
N ALA A 584 17.13 -35.49 54.75
CA ALA A 584 16.79 -36.91 54.79
C ALA A 584 15.37 -37.20 54.25
N VAL A 585 14.36 -36.43 54.67
CA VAL A 585 12.98 -36.57 54.16
C VAL A 585 12.87 -36.14 52.70
N LEU A 586 13.51 -35.03 52.31
CA LEU A 586 13.51 -34.58 50.91
C LEU A 586 14.24 -35.59 49.98
N ASN A 587 15.24 -36.32 50.49
CA ASN A 587 15.85 -37.44 49.76
C ASN A 587 14.92 -38.68 49.68
N ALA A 588 14.02 -38.90 50.64
CA ALA A 588 12.99 -39.95 50.54
C ALA A 588 11.94 -39.59 49.50
N ILE A 589 11.50 -38.33 49.46
CA ILE A 589 10.61 -37.80 48.42
C ILE A 589 11.24 -37.95 47.03
N ASN A 590 12.55 -37.66 46.87
CA ASN A 590 13.22 -37.89 45.59
C ASN A 590 13.24 -39.37 45.18
N ARG A 591 13.49 -40.33 46.09
CA ARG A 591 13.36 -41.78 45.77
C ARG A 591 11.94 -42.15 45.36
N ALA A 592 10.93 -41.60 46.05
CA ALA A 592 9.53 -41.86 45.73
C ALA A 592 9.10 -41.27 44.37
N LEU A 593 9.73 -40.17 43.94
CA LEU A 593 9.60 -39.63 42.57
C LEU A 593 10.29 -40.54 41.54
N GLU A 594 11.53 -40.98 41.79
CA GLU A 594 12.25 -41.95 40.93
C GLU A 594 11.43 -43.25 40.75
N LEU A 595 10.69 -43.68 41.77
CA LEU A 595 9.84 -44.87 41.77
C LEU A 595 8.37 -44.62 41.33
N GLY A 596 7.97 -43.39 41.02
CA GLY A 596 6.62 -43.06 40.54
C GLY A 596 5.50 -43.23 41.58
N LEU A 597 5.83 -43.18 42.87
CA LEU A 597 4.89 -43.47 43.97
C LEU A 597 4.01 -42.27 44.35
N ILE A 598 4.43 -41.05 44.05
CA ILE A 598 3.73 -39.80 44.39
C ILE A 598 2.63 -39.50 43.34
N SER A 599 1.47 -38.97 43.75
CA SER A 599 0.42 -38.50 42.82
C SER A 599 0.68 -37.07 42.29
N THR A 600 0.16 -36.73 41.12
CA THR A 600 0.37 -35.42 40.48
C THR A 600 -0.12 -34.23 41.34
N ASP A 601 -1.30 -34.36 41.96
CA ASP A 601 -1.80 -33.39 42.96
C ASP A 601 -0.82 -33.16 44.13
N GLU A 602 -0.15 -34.23 44.57
CA GLU A 602 0.77 -34.22 45.70
C GLU A 602 2.12 -33.57 45.34
N ILE A 603 2.55 -33.71 44.08
CA ILE A 603 3.70 -32.98 43.52
C ILE A 603 3.43 -31.46 43.54
N CYS A 604 2.24 -31.00 43.13
CA CYS A 604 1.81 -29.60 43.26
C CYS A 604 1.90 -29.07 44.70
N LEU A 605 1.44 -29.85 45.68
CA LEU A 605 1.49 -29.49 47.10
C LEU A 605 2.93 -29.43 47.63
N ILE A 606 3.82 -30.33 47.19
CA ILE A 606 5.24 -30.31 47.58
C ILE A 606 5.95 -29.07 47.00
N ILE A 607 5.71 -28.75 45.72
CA ILE A 607 6.31 -27.56 45.07
C ILE A 607 5.86 -26.28 45.76
N THR A 608 4.58 -26.13 46.10
CA THR A 608 4.06 -24.92 46.77
C THR A 608 4.47 -24.83 48.26
N ALA A 609 4.72 -25.95 48.95
CA ALA A 609 5.20 -25.96 50.33
C ALA A 609 6.70 -25.64 50.45
N LEU A 610 7.54 -26.08 49.52
CA LEU A 610 9.00 -25.96 49.56
C LEU A 610 9.55 -24.54 49.83
N PRO A 611 9.08 -23.46 49.15
CA PRO A 611 9.51 -22.09 49.42
C PRO A 611 9.24 -21.60 50.84
N ASN A 612 8.20 -22.15 51.48
CA ASN A 612 7.67 -21.69 52.77
C ASN A 612 8.35 -22.36 53.98
N ILE A 613 9.23 -23.34 53.74
CA ILE A 613 10.00 -24.04 54.78
C ILE A 613 10.83 -23.04 55.61
N ILE A 614 10.70 -23.08 56.94
CA ILE A 614 11.42 -22.16 57.83
C ILE A 614 12.90 -22.59 57.95
N VAL A 615 13.84 -21.65 57.82
CA VAL A 615 15.28 -21.95 57.89
C VAL A 615 15.87 -21.56 59.24
N GLU A 616 15.77 -20.28 59.59
CA GLU A 616 16.24 -19.65 60.83
C GLU A 616 15.43 -18.36 61.05
N GLY A 617 15.37 -17.82 62.28
CA GLY A 617 14.55 -16.65 62.58
C GLY A 617 13.09 -16.85 62.15
N ASN A 618 12.51 -15.88 61.44
CA ASN A 618 11.23 -16.02 60.72
C ASN A 618 11.43 -16.03 59.18
N LYS A 619 12.62 -16.38 58.70
CA LYS A 619 12.95 -16.40 57.27
C LYS A 619 12.69 -17.78 56.65
N THR A 620 12.11 -17.79 55.46
CA THR A 620 11.76 -19.01 54.71
C THR A 620 12.83 -19.38 53.68
N LEU A 621 12.81 -20.62 53.20
CA LEU A 621 13.76 -21.14 52.22
C LEU A 621 13.76 -20.29 50.94
N GLY A 622 12.57 -19.93 50.45
CA GLY A 622 12.35 -19.07 49.29
C GLY A 622 12.47 -17.57 49.52
N SER A 623 12.95 -17.13 50.69
CA SER A 623 13.32 -15.73 50.99
C SER A 623 14.76 -15.56 51.54
N TRP A 624 15.47 -16.67 51.78
CA TRP A 624 16.86 -16.67 52.26
C TRP A 624 17.80 -17.34 51.26
N ASP A 625 17.58 -18.63 50.98
CA ASP A 625 18.53 -19.48 50.26
C ASP A 625 17.89 -20.03 49.00
N HIS A 626 17.67 -19.11 48.04
CA HIS A 626 17.21 -19.45 46.68
C HIS A 626 18.09 -20.53 46.02
N LYS A 627 19.38 -20.59 46.37
CA LYS A 627 20.32 -21.58 45.85
C LYS A 627 20.06 -22.99 46.42
N ALA A 628 19.66 -23.10 47.69
CA ALA A 628 19.16 -24.35 48.25
C ALA A 628 17.77 -24.72 47.71
N LEU A 629 16.84 -23.77 47.58
CA LEU A 629 15.52 -24.04 46.97
C LEU A 629 15.67 -24.60 45.55
N LEU A 630 16.47 -23.94 44.70
CA LEU A 630 16.75 -24.38 43.34
C LEU A 630 17.48 -25.74 43.30
N LYS A 631 18.33 -26.05 44.30
CA LYS A 631 18.93 -27.39 44.45
C LYS A 631 17.88 -28.46 44.74
N HIS A 632 16.86 -28.17 45.56
CA HIS A 632 15.78 -29.11 45.84
C HIS A 632 14.87 -29.32 44.62
N TYR A 633 14.46 -28.25 43.93
CA TYR A 633 13.70 -28.38 42.68
C TYR A 633 14.47 -29.17 41.61
N ARG A 634 15.78 -28.92 41.42
CA ARG A 634 16.61 -29.70 40.48
C ARG A 634 16.78 -31.16 40.87
N ALA A 635 16.72 -31.50 42.16
CA ALA A 635 16.76 -32.87 42.62
C ALA A 635 15.44 -33.61 42.30
N MET A 636 14.29 -32.97 42.56
CA MET A 636 12.97 -33.49 42.18
C MET A 636 12.82 -33.63 40.66
N TRP A 637 13.27 -32.63 39.91
CA TRP A 637 13.26 -32.63 38.45
C TRP A 637 14.09 -33.77 37.88
N LYS A 638 15.30 -34.00 38.39
CA LYS A 638 16.09 -35.16 38.00
C LYS A 638 15.41 -36.49 38.39
N ALA A 639 14.79 -36.56 39.58
CA ALA A 639 14.11 -37.76 40.05
C ALA A 639 12.96 -38.17 39.11
N ILE A 640 12.15 -37.21 38.65
CA ILE A 640 11.09 -37.42 37.65
C ILE A 640 11.68 -37.92 36.32
N GLY A 641 12.74 -37.29 35.82
CA GLY A 641 13.43 -37.74 34.59
C GLY A 641 14.14 -39.09 34.68
N CYS A 642 14.29 -39.64 35.89
CA CYS A 642 14.78 -41.00 36.12
C CYS A 642 13.64 -42.01 36.38
N CYS A 643 12.37 -41.59 36.32
CA CYS A 643 11.23 -42.45 36.57
C CYS A 643 10.73 -43.15 35.30
N ASN A 644 10.50 -44.46 35.39
CA ASN A 644 9.93 -45.28 34.30
C ASN A 644 8.38 -45.25 34.24
N ILE A 645 7.72 -44.47 35.11
CA ILE A 645 6.26 -44.47 35.30
C ILE A 645 5.64 -43.07 35.12
N LEU A 646 6.41 -42.01 35.38
CA LEU A 646 5.99 -40.61 35.27
C LEU A 646 7.18 -39.79 34.75
N GLY A 647 7.33 -39.70 33.43
CA GLY A 647 8.36 -38.91 32.77
C GLY A 647 7.97 -37.44 32.65
N TYR A 648 8.83 -36.64 31.99
CA TYR A 648 8.59 -35.20 31.81
C TYR A 648 7.35 -34.87 30.97
N HIS A 649 6.97 -35.75 30.05
CA HIS A 649 5.81 -35.60 29.18
C HIS A 649 4.49 -36.02 29.87
N ASP A 650 4.57 -36.74 31.01
CA ASP A 650 3.42 -37.23 31.77
C ASP A 650 2.98 -36.25 32.89
N LEU A 651 3.62 -35.08 32.98
CA LEU A 651 3.32 -34.07 34.00
C LEU A 651 2.09 -33.24 33.62
N ASP A 652 1.07 -33.25 34.47
CA ASP A 652 -0.10 -32.37 34.37
C ASP A 652 0.33 -30.90 34.20
N ARG A 653 -0.29 -30.20 33.24
CA ARG A 653 -0.01 -28.77 32.96
C ARG A 653 -0.08 -27.89 34.22
N ASN A 654 -0.98 -28.20 35.15
CA ASN A 654 -1.09 -27.50 36.44
C ASN A 654 0.19 -27.58 37.28
N ILE A 655 0.93 -28.71 37.25
CA ILE A 655 2.24 -28.85 37.92
C ILE A 655 3.23 -27.89 37.26
N VAL A 656 3.32 -27.92 35.93
CA VAL A 656 4.27 -27.11 35.16
C VAL A 656 3.99 -25.62 35.36
N ASP A 657 2.73 -25.20 35.28
CA ASP A 657 2.29 -23.82 35.52
C ASP A 657 2.67 -23.34 36.93
N VAL A 658 2.44 -24.16 37.97
CA VAL A 658 2.82 -23.87 39.36
C VAL A 658 4.34 -23.80 39.55
N TRP A 659 5.09 -24.71 38.92
CA TRP A 659 6.54 -24.76 39.03
C TRP A 659 7.20 -23.56 38.35
N LEU A 660 6.76 -23.21 37.14
CA LEU A 660 7.27 -22.07 36.38
C LEU A 660 6.96 -20.74 37.08
N ALA A 661 5.79 -20.59 37.70
CA ALA A 661 5.47 -19.41 38.53
C ALA A 661 6.50 -19.21 39.67
N GLU A 662 6.87 -20.27 40.38
CA GLU A 662 7.88 -20.22 41.44
C GLU A 662 9.32 -19.98 40.92
N LEU A 663 9.64 -20.47 39.72
CA LEU A 663 10.92 -20.19 39.07
C LEU A 663 11.02 -18.74 38.58
N LEU A 664 9.94 -18.14 38.07
CA LEU A 664 9.88 -16.70 37.79
C LEU A 664 10.03 -15.87 39.06
N ARG A 665 9.28 -16.20 40.13
CA ARG A 665 9.34 -15.51 41.42
C ARG A 665 10.74 -15.54 42.05
N THR A 666 11.55 -16.53 41.71
CA THR A 666 12.95 -16.66 42.15
C THR A 666 13.99 -16.24 41.08
N ARG A 667 13.56 -15.68 39.94
CA ARG A 667 14.42 -15.27 38.80
C ARG A 667 15.33 -16.40 38.26
N SER A 668 14.86 -17.64 38.33
CA SER A 668 15.61 -18.86 38.00
C SER A 668 15.55 -19.20 36.49
N PHE A 669 15.69 -18.20 35.62
CA PHE A 669 15.33 -18.24 34.18
C PHE A 669 15.85 -19.47 33.42
N ARG A 670 17.15 -19.80 33.54
CA ARG A 670 17.76 -20.96 32.84
C ARG A 670 17.14 -22.33 33.20
N PHE A 671 16.50 -22.45 34.37
CA PHE A 671 15.85 -23.69 34.79
C PHE A 671 14.36 -23.71 34.41
N ALA A 672 13.73 -22.54 34.25
CA ALA A 672 12.42 -22.44 33.61
C ALA A 672 12.51 -22.77 32.10
N GLU A 673 13.57 -22.32 31.42
CA GLU A 673 13.92 -22.73 30.04
C GLU A 673 14.04 -24.26 29.91
N GLU A 674 14.78 -24.90 30.83
CA GLU A 674 14.95 -26.36 30.92
C GLU A 674 13.59 -27.09 31.01
N ILE A 675 12.70 -26.65 31.91
CA ILE A 675 11.37 -27.26 32.08
C ILE A 675 10.46 -27.06 30.86
N ILE A 676 10.43 -25.88 30.24
CA ILE A 676 9.56 -25.59 29.09
C ILE A 676 9.90 -26.48 27.88
N ILE A 677 11.18 -26.74 27.65
CA ILE A 677 11.66 -27.56 26.54
C ILE A 677 11.29 -29.05 26.77
N GLU A 678 11.69 -29.61 27.91
CA GLU A 678 11.56 -31.05 28.22
C GLU A 678 10.10 -31.51 28.44
N THR A 679 9.21 -30.62 28.91
CA THR A 679 7.77 -30.95 29.08
C THR A 679 6.95 -30.84 27.80
N HIS A 680 7.52 -30.33 26.70
CA HIS A 680 6.78 -29.90 25.51
C HIS A 680 5.65 -28.88 25.77
N VAL A 681 5.67 -28.17 26.92
CA VAL A 681 4.82 -26.99 27.19
C VAL A 681 5.26 -25.75 26.36
N ALA A 682 6.03 -26.00 25.30
CA ALA A 682 6.27 -25.13 24.15
C ALA A 682 5.08 -25.09 23.15
N ASP A 683 4.08 -25.97 23.31
CA ASP A 683 2.88 -26.03 22.47
C ASP A 683 2.13 -24.70 22.33
N SER A 684 1.48 -24.47 21.17
CA SER A 684 0.80 -23.22 20.74
C SER A 684 -0.31 -22.65 21.64
N ARG A 685 -0.58 -23.28 22.78
CA ARG A 685 -1.54 -22.83 23.82
C ARG A 685 -0.85 -22.43 25.12
N SER A 686 0.47 -22.25 25.10
CA SER A 686 1.30 -21.95 26.27
C SER A 686 1.77 -20.50 26.26
N GLN A 687 1.48 -19.76 27.34
CA GLN A 687 1.94 -18.38 27.49
C GLN A 687 3.36 -18.30 28.07
N TRP A 688 3.87 -19.39 28.66
CA TRP A 688 5.13 -19.42 29.40
C TRP A 688 6.37 -18.97 28.63
N PRO A 689 6.57 -19.31 27.33
CA PRO A 689 7.66 -18.74 26.55
C PRO A 689 7.63 -17.20 26.56
N SER A 690 6.47 -16.59 26.30
CA SER A 690 6.33 -15.13 26.27
C SER A 690 6.50 -14.47 27.64
N VAL A 691 5.92 -15.05 28.69
CA VAL A 691 6.05 -14.54 30.07
C VAL A 691 7.49 -14.66 30.58
N LEU A 692 8.20 -15.74 30.24
CA LEU A 692 9.59 -15.96 30.62
C LEU A 692 10.53 -14.94 29.94
N VAL A 693 10.33 -14.68 28.65
CA VAL A 693 11.08 -13.65 27.90
C VAL A 693 10.82 -12.25 28.46
N GLN A 694 9.56 -11.91 28.75
CA GLN A 694 9.21 -10.61 29.34
C GLN A 694 9.87 -10.41 30.71
N ALA A 695 9.69 -11.35 31.65
CA ALA A 695 10.24 -11.26 33.00
C ALA A 695 11.78 -11.24 33.01
N TRP A 696 12.42 -11.84 32.00
CA TRP A 696 13.86 -11.73 31.79
C TRP A 696 14.26 -10.31 31.34
N LEU A 697 13.62 -9.75 30.30
CA LEU A 697 13.89 -8.38 29.81
C LEU A 697 13.70 -7.31 30.91
N GLU A 698 12.64 -7.45 31.72
CA GLU A 698 12.31 -6.55 32.83
C GLU A 698 13.30 -6.61 34.01
N THR A 699 14.15 -7.64 34.10
CA THR A 699 15.07 -7.82 35.23
C THR A 699 16.55 -7.58 34.90
N MET A 700 16.87 -7.16 33.66
CA MET A 700 18.24 -6.82 33.27
C MET A 700 18.64 -5.41 33.74
N GLU A 701 19.60 -5.34 34.68
CA GLU A 701 20.30 -4.10 35.04
C GLU A 701 21.20 -3.61 33.89
N VAL A 702 21.50 -2.30 33.86
CA VAL A 702 22.05 -1.61 32.69
C VAL A 702 23.50 -2.01 32.38
N ASP A 703 24.31 -2.31 33.40
CA ASP A 703 25.77 -2.33 33.29
C ASP A 703 26.41 -3.73 33.19
N SER A 704 25.65 -4.75 32.79
CA SER A 704 26.14 -6.15 32.69
C SER A 704 26.60 -6.55 31.29
N GLU A 705 27.69 -5.95 30.81
CA GLU A 705 28.47 -6.53 29.70
C GLU A 705 29.05 -7.91 30.13
N THR A 706 28.38 -9.02 29.79
CA THR A 706 28.99 -10.27 29.26
C THR A 706 27.97 -11.41 29.11
N SER A 707 27.83 -11.92 27.87
CA SER A 707 27.51 -13.32 27.53
C SER A 707 26.44 -14.06 28.38
N LEU A 708 25.21 -13.55 28.39
CA LEU A 708 24.02 -14.38 28.58
C LEU A 708 23.35 -14.62 27.22
N PRO A 709 22.96 -15.86 26.88
CA PRO A 709 22.34 -16.15 25.59
C PRO A 709 20.95 -15.52 25.54
N PHE A 710 20.58 -15.02 24.36
CA PHE A 710 19.18 -14.89 23.97
C PHE A 710 18.51 -16.29 24.07
N PRO A 711 17.20 -16.40 24.31
CA PRO A 711 16.50 -17.68 24.36
C PRO A 711 16.37 -18.38 22.98
N ASP A 712 17.45 -18.44 22.19
CA ASP A 712 17.60 -19.20 20.95
C ASP A 712 17.23 -20.67 21.16
N LYS A 713 17.47 -21.22 22.36
CA LYS A 713 17.04 -22.58 22.72
C LYS A 713 15.52 -22.73 22.74
N ILE A 714 14.80 -21.75 23.28
CA ILE A 714 13.33 -21.78 23.27
C ILE A 714 12.86 -21.60 21.82
N PHE A 715 13.40 -20.62 21.09
CA PHE A 715 13.01 -20.34 19.70
C PHE A 715 13.45 -21.37 18.66
N SER A 716 14.36 -22.30 18.99
CA SER A 716 14.74 -23.45 18.14
C SER A 716 14.04 -24.75 18.51
N GLN A 717 13.32 -24.80 19.63
CA GLN A 717 12.49 -25.94 20.06
C GLN A 717 10.99 -25.67 19.89
N LEU A 718 10.58 -24.39 19.86
CA LEU A 718 9.23 -23.98 19.44
C LEU A 718 8.98 -24.30 17.96
N ASP A 719 7.75 -24.69 17.63
CA ASP A 719 7.31 -24.69 16.23
C ASP A 719 7.19 -23.25 15.67
N VAL A 720 7.13 -23.15 14.34
CA VAL A 720 7.15 -21.86 13.60
C VAL A 720 5.98 -20.93 13.98
N ASN A 721 4.82 -21.47 14.34
CA ASN A 721 3.65 -20.69 14.74
C ASN A 721 3.78 -20.25 16.21
N SER A 722 4.15 -21.15 17.12
CA SER A 722 4.35 -20.82 18.54
C SER A 722 5.52 -19.86 18.77
N ALA A 723 6.57 -19.94 17.95
CA ALA A 723 7.64 -18.95 17.90
C ALA A 723 7.14 -17.56 17.49
N ALA A 724 6.26 -17.47 16.49
CA ALA A 724 5.67 -16.20 16.06
C ALA A 724 4.70 -15.62 17.10
N ASP A 725 3.83 -16.45 17.67
CA ASP A 725 2.91 -16.08 18.75
C ASP A 725 3.66 -15.53 19.97
N CYS A 726 4.73 -16.21 20.40
CA CYS A 726 5.61 -15.76 21.48
C CYS A 726 6.20 -14.37 21.20
N VAL A 727 6.76 -14.15 20.01
CA VAL A 727 7.35 -12.86 19.61
C VAL A 727 6.30 -11.74 19.59
N ILE A 728 5.09 -12.03 19.08
CA ILE A 728 3.95 -11.09 19.07
C ILE A 728 3.53 -10.75 20.50
N ARG A 729 3.29 -11.74 21.37
CA ARG A 729 2.86 -11.52 22.77
C ARG A 729 3.87 -10.71 23.57
N VAL A 730 5.18 -10.96 23.42
CA VAL A 730 6.22 -10.18 24.10
C VAL A 730 6.13 -8.71 23.69
N THR A 731 6.06 -8.40 22.40
CA THR A 731 5.96 -7.01 21.93
C THR A 731 4.65 -6.35 22.31
N GLU A 732 3.51 -7.04 22.18
CA GLU A 732 2.20 -6.50 22.58
C GLU A 732 2.16 -6.23 24.10
N SER A 733 2.76 -7.09 24.93
CA SER A 733 2.87 -6.88 26.39
C SER A 733 3.79 -5.71 26.75
N LEU A 734 4.99 -5.64 26.16
CA LEU A 734 5.93 -4.53 26.37
C LEU A 734 5.34 -3.18 25.93
N ALA A 735 4.70 -3.12 24.77
CA ALA A 735 4.01 -1.92 24.29
C ALA A 735 2.80 -1.52 25.17
N SER A 736 2.21 -2.48 25.89
CA SER A 736 1.11 -2.24 26.84
C SER A 736 1.55 -1.98 28.28
N SER A 737 2.87 -2.03 28.56
CA SER A 737 3.38 -1.95 29.92
C SER A 737 3.10 -0.59 30.56
N SER A 738 2.63 -0.59 31.81
CA SER A 738 2.36 0.62 32.60
C SER A 738 3.63 1.29 33.16
N ALA A 739 4.79 0.98 32.59
CA ALA A 739 6.05 1.66 32.85
C ALA A 739 6.07 3.04 32.18
N ASP A 740 6.92 3.94 32.69
CA ASP A 740 7.15 5.25 32.07
C ASP A 740 7.67 5.12 30.63
N SER A 741 7.35 6.10 29.76
CA SER A 741 7.68 6.11 28.33
C SER A 741 9.16 5.81 28.05
N ILE A 742 10.05 6.35 28.90
CA ILE A 742 11.50 6.15 28.80
C ILE A 742 11.86 4.68 29.06
N SER A 743 11.26 4.06 30.07
CA SER A 743 11.50 2.65 30.41
C SER A 743 10.88 1.70 29.38
N ARG A 744 9.68 1.99 28.89
CA ARG A 744 9.03 1.21 27.82
C ARG A 744 9.84 1.24 26.51
N ASN A 745 10.33 2.42 26.08
CA ASN A 745 11.24 2.53 24.93
C ASN A 745 12.53 1.74 25.14
N GLN A 746 13.16 1.81 26.33
CA GLN A 746 14.37 1.04 26.64
C GLN A 746 14.14 -0.48 26.56
N LEU A 747 12.99 -0.99 27.00
CA LEU A 747 12.64 -2.40 26.90
C LEU A 747 12.38 -2.83 25.44
N LEU A 748 11.69 -2.00 24.64
CA LEU A 748 11.47 -2.25 23.21
C LEU A 748 12.78 -2.17 22.41
N GLU A 749 13.70 -1.28 22.75
CA GLU A 749 15.05 -1.21 22.18
C GLU A 749 15.86 -2.48 22.49
N ARG A 750 15.94 -2.89 23.76
CA ARG A 750 16.56 -4.16 24.17
C ARG A 750 15.97 -5.36 23.42
N TRP A 751 14.66 -5.39 23.25
CA TRP A 751 13.97 -6.45 22.50
C TRP A 751 14.28 -6.40 21.00
N ARG A 752 14.44 -5.20 20.41
CA ARG A 752 14.89 -5.02 19.01
C ARG A 752 16.29 -5.59 18.80
N ASP A 753 17.22 -5.31 19.72
CA ASP A 753 18.59 -5.82 19.65
C ASP A 753 18.64 -7.35 19.85
N CYS A 754 17.84 -7.87 20.78
CA CYS A 754 17.64 -9.32 20.97
C CYS A 754 17.15 -9.99 19.67
N LEU A 755 16.06 -9.51 19.09
CA LEU A 755 15.50 -10.02 17.83
C LEU A 755 16.40 -9.79 16.62
N SER A 756 17.32 -8.83 16.64
CA SER A 756 18.24 -8.60 15.52
C SER A 756 19.32 -9.69 15.41
N ASN A 757 19.58 -10.45 16.47
CA ASN A 757 20.68 -11.42 16.54
C ASN A 757 20.25 -12.89 16.29
N ALA A 758 19.02 -13.29 16.68
CA ALA A 758 18.56 -14.68 16.63
C ALA A 758 18.51 -15.31 15.23
N GLU A 759 18.92 -16.58 15.07
CA GLU A 759 19.16 -17.18 13.74
C GLU A 759 17.90 -17.77 13.07
N VAL A 760 16.92 -18.27 13.84
CA VAL A 760 15.76 -19.05 13.35
C VAL A 760 14.73 -18.22 12.56
N ILE A 761 14.86 -16.89 12.58
CA ILE A 761 13.89 -15.87 12.15
C ILE A 761 13.26 -16.10 10.76
N SER A 762 14.03 -16.59 9.79
CA SER A 762 13.58 -16.69 8.39
C SER A 762 12.42 -17.69 8.17
N THR A 763 12.20 -18.60 9.12
CA THR A 763 11.02 -19.48 9.15
C THR A 763 9.84 -18.80 9.86
N VAL A 764 10.07 -18.23 11.04
CA VAL A 764 9.08 -17.50 11.88
C VAL A 764 8.36 -16.40 11.09
N ALA A 765 9.08 -15.70 10.21
CA ALA A 765 8.50 -14.70 9.30
C ALA A 765 7.36 -15.24 8.42
N LYS A 766 7.34 -16.54 8.08
CA LYS A 766 6.34 -17.17 7.20
C LYS A 766 5.12 -17.76 7.92
N SER A 767 5.07 -17.63 9.25
CA SER A 767 3.91 -18.05 10.07
C SER A 767 2.61 -17.39 9.60
N GLN A 768 1.48 -18.07 9.76
CA GLN A 768 0.16 -17.45 9.53
C GLN A 768 -0.31 -16.60 10.72
N VAL A 769 0.27 -16.79 11.91
CA VAL A 769 -0.11 -16.09 13.16
C VAL A 769 0.08 -14.57 13.06
N TRP A 770 0.93 -14.09 12.15
CA TRP A 770 1.02 -12.66 11.82
C TRP A 770 -0.32 -12.05 11.39
N PHE A 771 -1.25 -12.85 10.85
CA PHE A 771 -2.59 -12.44 10.41
C PHE A 771 -3.72 -12.83 11.37
N ASP A 772 -3.44 -13.59 12.43
CA ASP A 772 -4.43 -13.97 13.42
C ASP A 772 -4.65 -12.81 14.41
N PHE A 773 -5.71 -12.03 14.19
CA PHE A 773 -6.12 -10.95 15.08
C PHE A 773 -7.24 -11.45 15.99
N PRO A 774 -7.05 -11.46 17.33
CA PRO A 774 -8.07 -11.95 18.24
C PRO A 774 -9.29 -11.03 18.21
N LEU A 775 -10.45 -11.58 17.84
CA LEU A 775 -11.74 -10.90 17.97
C LEU A 775 -11.94 -10.46 19.43
N PRO A 776 -12.60 -9.31 19.69
CA PRO A 776 -12.92 -8.86 21.04
C PRO A 776 -13.90 -9.83 21.72
N CYS A 777 -13.35 -10.80 22.44
CA CYS A 777 -14.09 -11.93 22.98
C CYS A 777 -15.04 -11.51 24.10
N VAL A 778 -16.27 -12.03 24.06
CA VAL A 778 -17.28 -11.80 25.11
C VAL A 778 -16.92 -12.59 26.37
N GLN A 779 -16.33 -11.88 27.33
CA GLN A 779 -16.20 -12.22 28.75
C GLN A 779 -15.52 -13.56 29.13
N THR A 780 -14.37 -13.46 29.78
CA THR A 780 -14.10 -14.23 31.02
C THR A 780 -13.05 -13.52 31.87
N GLN A 781 -13.20 -13.54 33.20
CA GLN A 781 -12.31 -12.82 34.13
C GLN A 781 -11.02 -13.60 34.41
N ILE A 782 -10.09 -13.59 33.44
CA ILE A 782 -8.70 -14.02 33.67
C ILE A 782 -7.84 -12.77 33.87
N LYS A 783 -7.17 -12.64 35.02
CA LYS A 783 -6.49 -11.40 35.47
C LYS A 783 -5.24 -10.99 34.66
N HIS A 784 -4.89 -11.73 33.61
CA HIS A 784 -3.70 -11.50 32.77
C HIS A 784 -4.00 -11.63 31.27
N ALA A 785 -5.22 -11.29 30.83
CA ALA A 785 -5.48 -11.08 29.41
C ALA A 785 -4.75 -9.83 28.90
N PRO A 786 -4.08 -9.86 27.72
CA PRO A 786 -3.45 -8.69 27.16
C PRO A 786 -4.50 -7.62 26.79
N LEU A 787 -4.14 -6.36 26.96
CA LEU A 787 -5.03 -5.21 26.73
C LEU A 787 -5.49 -5.16 25.27
N SER A 788 -6.78 -4.89 25.06
CA SER A 788 -7.42 -4.90 23.74
C SER A 788 -7.03 -3.68 22.90
N HIS A 789 -5.83 -3.73 22.32
CA HIS A 789 -5.43 -2.83 21.23
C HIS A 789 -6.42 -2.90 20.08
N SER A 790 -6.61 -1.78 19.37
CA SER A 790 -7.31 -1.79 18.09
C SER A 790 -6.52 -2.65 17.08
N THR A 791 -7.22 -3.25 16.13
CA THR A 791 -6.60 -4.04 15.05
C THR A 791 -5.55 -3.22 14.30
N GLN A 792 -5.78 -1.91 14.13
CA GLN A 792 -4.82 -0.95 13.58
C GLN A 792 -3.48 -0.94 14.34
N ARG A 793 -3.52 -0.88 15.69
CA ARG A 793 -2.32 -0.90 16.55
C ARG A 793 -1.62 -2.26 16.52
N GLN A 794 -2.38 -3.36 16.58
CA GLN A 794 -1.82 -4.72 16.47
C GLN A 794 -1.07 -4.90 15.14
N ILE A 795 -1.62 -4.42 14.03
CA ILE A 795 -0.95 -4.47 12.72
C ILE A 795 0.36 -3.66 12.74
N ILE A 796 0.40 -2.48 13.36
CA ILE A 796 1.62 -1.65 13.44
C ILE A 796 2.70 -2.31 14.31
N LEU A 797 2.34 -2.92 15.43
CA LEU A 797 3.27 -3.70 16.26
C LEU A 797 3.86 -4.89 15.49
N ARG A 798 3.03 -5.59 14.70
CA ARG A 798 3.47 -6.72 13.84
C ARG A 798 4.33 -6.26 12.66
N LEU A 799 4.05 -5.10 12.08
CA LEU A 799 4.90 -4.47 11.06
C LEU A 799 6.26 -4.03 11.62
N TRP A 800 6.29 -3.47 12.83
CA TRP A 800 7.53 -3.15 13.54
C TRP A 800 8.36 -4.41 13.80
N LEU A 801 7.73 -5.49 14.28
CA LEU A 801 8.36 -6.79 14.47
C LEU A 801 8.96 -7.33 13.17
N LEU A 802 8.16 -7.52 12.12
CA LEU A 802 8.64 -8.06 10.84
C LEU A 802 9.72 -7.19 10.19
N ARG A 803 9.71 -5.88 10.43
CA ARG A 803 10.76 -4.97 9.97
C ARG A 803 12.07 -5.16 10.72
N THR A 804 12.03 -5.33 12.05
CA THR A 804 13.19 -5.71 12.89
C THR A 804 13.76 -7.07 12.45
N LEU A 805 12.90 -8.08 12.37
CA LEU A 805 13.25 -9.44 11.92
C LEU A 805 13.88 -9.45 10.51
N GLY A 806 13.53 -8.48 9.66
CA GLY A 806 14.08 -8.32 8.31
C GLY A 806 15.52 -7.80 8.21
N ARG A 807 16.18 -7.49 9.35
CA ARG A 807 17.60 -7.09 9.55
C ARG A 807 18.19 -5.96 8.66
N SER A 808 17.45 -5.40 7.72
CA SER A 808 17.97 -4.45 6.72
C SER A 808 17.04 -3.26 6.52
N THR A 809 17.56 -2.08 6.88
CA THR A 809 16.94 -0.76 6.67
C THR A 809 16.84 -0.36 5.19
N GLY A 810 17.46 -1.13 4.27
CA GLY A 810 17.38 -0.91 2.83
C GLY A 810 15.96 -1.02 2.27
N PRO A 811 15.72 -0.42 1.09
CA PRO A 811 14.45 -0.59 0.37
C PRO A 811 14.20 -2.06 0.00
N MET A 812 12.93 -2.40 -0.21
CA MET A 812 12.50 -3.78 -0.54
C MET A 812 12.83 -4.16 -1.99
N TYR A 813 13.08 -3.19 -2.88
CA TYR A 813 13.21 -3.39 -4.32
C TYR A 813 14.59 -3.83 -4.84
N ASN A 814 15.46 -4.46 -4.03
CA ASN A 814 16.81 -4.81 -4.51
C ASN A 814 17.35 -6.19 -4.07
N GLN A 815 17.65 -7.02 -5.08
CA GLN A 815 18.53 -8.20 -5.15
C GLN A 815 18.28 -9.45 -4.28
N SER A 816 17.41 -9.44 -3.27
CA SER A 816 16.85 -10.70 -2.74
C SER A 816 15.52 -10.48 -2.02
N ALA A 817 14.48 -11.23 -2.41
CA ALA A 817 13.20 -11.25 -1.70
C ALA A 817 13.38 -11.88 -0.31
N ARG A 818 13.08 -11.12 0.74
CA ARG A 818 13.27 -11.53 2.14
C ARG A 818 12.04 -12.29 2.62
N ALA A 819 12.22 -13.21 3.55
CA ALA A 819 11.11 -13.97 4.14
C ALA A 819 10.05 -13.07 4.82
N THR A 820 10.43 -11.87 5.27
CA THR A 820 9.54 -10.88 5.90
C THR A 820 8.82 -9.97 4.91
N ASP A 821 9.22 -9.90 3.64
CA ASP A 821 8.68 -8.91 2.70
C ASP A 821 7.21 -9.16 2.38
N GLN A 822 6.83 -10.40 2.04
CA GLN A 822 5.43 -10.79 1.77
C GLN A 822 4.51 -10.58 2.98
N PRO A 823 4.87 -11.00 4.22
CA PRO A 823 4.14 -10.64 5.44
C PRO A 823 3.91 -9.14 5.61
N ILE A 824 4.93 -8.31 5.36
CA ILE A 824 4.84 -6.85 5.45
C ILE A 824 3.85 -6.30 4.41
N TYR A 825 3.91 -6.76 3.15
CA TYR A 825 2.96 -6.34 2.11
C TYR A 825 1.51 -6.67 2.49
N SER A 826 1.25 -7.88 2.97
CA SER A 826 -0.08 -8.33 3.38
C SER A 826 -0.63 -7.56 4.59
N LEU A 827 0.20 -7.30 5.61
CA LEU A 827 -0.20 -6.48 6.76
C LEU A 827 -0.49 -5.02 6.36
N LEU A 828 0.30 -4.44 5.45
CA LEU A 828 0.05 -3.11 4.91
C LEU A 828 -1.16 -3.07 3.95
N ASN A 829 -1.65 -4.20 3.43
CA ASN A 829 -2.95 -4.29 2.74
C ASN A 829 -4.09 -4.33 3.76
N LEU A 830 -3.98 -5.17 4.78
CA LEU A 830 -4.98 -5.27 5.84
C LEU A 830 -5.17 -3.92 6.58
N TYR A 831 -4.08 -3.22 6.91
CA TYR A 831 -4.15 -1.89 7.52
C TYR A 831 -4.91 -0.87 6.65
N GLN A 832 -4.72 -0.94 5.33
CA GLN A 832 -5.41 -0.07 4.38
C GLN A 832 -6.91 -0.37 4.34
N THR A 833 -7.29 -1.65 4.38
CA THR A 833 -8.69 -2.12 4.44
C THR A 833 -9.37 -1.64 5.73
N VAL A 834 -8.75 -1.90 6.89
CA VAL A 834 -9.27 -1.48 8.21
C VAL A 834 -9.33 0.05 8.37
N ILE A 835 -8.59 0.82 7.56
CA ILE A 835 -8.74 2.28 7.49
C ILE A 835 -9.95 2.70 6.65
N GLN A 836 -10.24 2.03 5.53
CA GLN A 836 -11.35 2.38 4.65
C GLN A 836 -12.70 2.28 5.38
N ASP A 837 -12.90 1.25 6.21
CA ASP A 837 -14.08 1.08 7.07
C ASP A 837 -14.26 2.21 8.10
N THR A 838 -13.19 2.94 8.43
CA THR A 838 -13.19 4.01 9.45
C THR A 838 -13.19 5.43 8.86
N SER A 839 -13.33 5.58 7.53
CA SER A 839 -13.17 6.84 6.79
C SER A 839 -11.79 7.53 6.95
N GLY A 840 -10.80 6.78 7.44
CA GLY A 840 -9.46 7.30 7.73
C GLY A 840 -8.61 7.59 6.48
N THR A 841 -7.45 8.18 6.71
CA THR A 841 -6.47 8.54 5.68
C THR A 841 -5.10 7.94 6.00
N PHE A 842 -4.64 7.05 5.12
CA PHE A 842 -3.60 6.06 5.39
C PHE A 842 -2.32 6.57 6.08
N PHE A 843 -1.60 7.54 5.49
CA PHE A 843 -0.34 8.05 6.09
C PHE A 843 -0.55 8.87 7.37
N PRO A 844 -1.52 9.80 7.44
CA PRO A 844 -1.83 10.51 8.68
C PRO A 844 -2.18 9.60 9.86
N ASP A 845 -3.07 8.62 9.67
CA ASP A 845 -3.46 7.70 10.74
C ASP A 845 -2.32 6.75 11.10
N PHE A 846 -1.61 6.18 10.14
CA PHE A 846 -0.44 5.33 10.39
C PHE A 846 0.67 6.09 11.15
N MET A 847 0.87 7.38 10.87
CA MET A 847 1.78 8.23 11.65
C MET A 847 1.28 8.45 13.08
N ARG A 848 -0.01 8.75 13.29
CA ARG A 848 -0.58 8.90 14.63
C ARG A 848 -0.43 7.61 15.44
N GLU A 849 -0.83 6.46 14.92
CA GLU A 849 -0.77 5.21 15.68
C GLU A 849 0.67 4.77 15.99
N ILE A 850 1.67 5.15 15.18
CA ILE A 850 3.10 5.00 15.52
C ILE A 850 3.49 5.90 16.71
N HIS A 851 3.00 7.14 16.75
CA HIS A 851 3.26 8.09 17.85
C HIS A 851 2.53 7.69 19.14
N ASP A 852 1.27 7.25 19.05
CA ASP A 852 0.46 6.77 20.18
C ASP A 852 1.04 5.51 20.83
N LEU A 853 1.68 4.64 20.04
CA LEU A 853 2.40 3.46 20.54
C LEU A 853 3.82 3.79 21.05
N ASP A 854 4.34 4.98 20.76
CA ASP A 854 5.67 5.48 21.16
C ASP A 854 6.76 4.39 20.99
N LEU A 855 6.94 3.98 19.71
CA LEU A 855 7.81 2.88 19.29
C LEU A 855 9.22 3.38 18.88
N PRO A 856 10.28 2.60 19.16
CA PRO A 856 11.61 2.87 18.61
C PRO A 856 11.60 2.90 17.07
N TYR A 857 12.25 3.92 16.49
CA TYR A 857 12.31 4.15 15.04
C TYR A 857 12.69 2.89 14.24
N ASN A 858 11.94 2.60 13.17
CA ASN A 858 12.16 1.41 12.34
C ASN A 858 11.96 1.66 10.83
N SER A 859 11.88 2.93 10.43
CA SER A 859 11.57 3.37 9.05
C SER A 859 10.21 2.90 8.54
N LEU A 860 9.20 2.80 9.41
CA LEU A 860 7.85 2.36 9.08
C LEU A 860 7.15 3.27 8.05
N LEU A 861 7.28 4.60 8.16
CA LEU A 861 6.72 5.54 7.16
C LEU A 861 7.38 5.34 5.79
N LEU A 862 8.68 5.01 5.77
CA LEU A 862 9.41 4.70 4.53
C LEU A 862 9.02 3.32 3.97
N LEU A 863 8.74 2.34 4.83
CA LEU A 863 8.26 1.01 4.46
C LEU A 863 6.89 1.10 3.78
N ALA A 864 5.95 1.81 4.40
CA ALA A 864 4.61 2.07 3.87
C ALA A 864 4.64 2.86 2.54
N LEU A 865 5.61 3.77 2.38
CA LEU A 865 5.83 4.47 1.11
C LEU A 865 6.42 3.57 0.01
N ASN A 866 7.37 2.69 0.34
CA ASN A 866 7.92 1.75 -0.65
C ASN A 866 6.84 0.81 -1.22
N LYS A 867 5.80 0.47 -0.43
CA LYS A 867 4.64 -0.32 -0.91
C LYS A 867 3.85 0.40 -2.01
N LYS A 868 3.59 1.71 -1.87
CA LYS A 868 2.72 2.45 -2.80
C LYS A 868 3.35 2.74 -4.18
N GLY A 869 4.61 2.36 -4.40
CA GLY A 869 5.21 2.26 -5.73
C GLY A 869 5.83 3.53 -6.32
N LYS A 870 6.72 3.29 -7.29
CA LYS A 870 7.23 4.21 -8.33
C LYS A 870 7.43 5.70 -7.96
N THR A 871 8.41 6.02 -7.11
CA THR A 871 9.28 7.21 -7.33
C THR A 871 10.70 7.01 -6.79
N SER A 872 11.67 7.72 -7.39
CA SER A 872 13.00 7.92 -6.77
C SER A 872 12.88 8.89 -5.59
N ILE A 873 12.52 8.35 -4.41
CA ILE A 873 12.33 9.13 -3.17
C ILE A 873 13.60 9.96 -2.89
N THR A 874 13.47 11.29 -2.92
CA THR A 874 14.63 12.17 -2.74
C THR A 874 15.27 12.00 -1.36
N LYS A 875 16.58 12.24 -1.25
CA LYS A 875 17.28 12.22 0.05
C LYS A 875 16.73 13.26 1.04
N ALA A 876 16.04 14.29 0.56
CA ALA A 876 15.28 15.22 1.41
C ALA A 876 14.00 14.53 1.93
N THR A 877 13.12 14.05 1.05
CA THR A 877 11.87 13.35 1.40
C THR A 877 12.11 12.21 2.41
N ARG A 878 13.14 11.39 2.23
CA ARG A 878 13.48 10.31 3.17
C ARG A 878 13.77 10.85 4.58
N ARG A 879 14.62 11.87 4.69
CA ARG A 879 14.96 12.55 5.96
C ARG A 879 13.76 13.26 6.59
N THR A 880 12.79 13.69 5.79
CA THR A 880 11.54 14.28 6.28
C THR A 880 10.65 13.22 6.93
N LEU A 881 10.49 12.04 6.30
CA LEU A 881 9.71 10.94 6.87
C LEU A 881 10.38 10.37 8.13
N GLU A 882 11.70 10.20 8.11
CA GLU A 882 12.52 9.85 9.29
C GLU A 882 12.29 10.81 10.47
N ARG A 883 12.23 12.13 10.21
CA ARG A 883 11.96 13.15 11.24
C ARG A 883 10.50 13.27 11.65
N LEU A 884 9.55 12.84 10.81
CA LEU A 884 8.13 12.73 11.17
C LEU A 884 7.90 11.49 12.05
N GLU A 885 8.48 10.35 11.69
CA GLU A 885 8.40 9.10 12.47
C GLU A 885 8.97 9.28 13.88
N THR A 886 10.07 10.03 14.01
CA THR A 886 10.74 10.34 15.29
C THR A 886 10.22 11.61 16.00
N SER A 887 9.11 12.20 15.54
CA SER A 887 8.51 13.43 16.10
C SER A 887 9.43 14.66 16.19
N GLN A 888 10.55 14.65 15.46
CA GLN A 888 11.52 15.75 15.38
C GLN A 888 11.06 16.90 14.46
N LEU A 889 9.89 16.80 13.85
CA LEU A 889 9.33 17.77 12.92
C LEU A 889 7.81 17.62 12.86
N SER A 890 7.07 18.70 13.10
CA SER A 890 5.61 18.71 12.95
C SER A 890 5.16 18.92 11.50
N LEU A 891 3.95 18.47 11.14
CA LEU A 891 3.36 18.76 9.83
C LEU A 891 3.17 20.27 9.59
N ALA A 892 2.89 21.05 10.65
CA ALA A 892 2.80 22.50 10.58
C ALA A 892 4.16 23.14 10.17
N GLU A 893 5.28 22.65 10.73
CA GLU A 893 6.61 23.12 10.30
C GLU A 893 6.98 22.65 8.89
N VAL A 894 6.55 21.46 8.46
CA VAL A 894 6.76 20.99 7.07
C VAL A 894 6.17 21.98 6.07
N TRP A 895 4.93 22.41 6.31
CA TRP A 895 4.23 23.37 5.45
C TRP A 895 5.06 24.63 5.18
N THR A 896 5.71 25.21 6.20
CA THR A 896 6.50 26.44 6.03
C THR A 896 7.59 26.31 4.96
N LYS A 897 8.23 25.13 4.85
CA LYS A 897 9.44 24.90 4.04
C LYS A 897 9.07 24.31 2.67
N PRO A 898 9.07 25.11 1.57
CA PRO A 898 8.47 24.72 0.28
C PRO A 898 9.09 23.46 -0.36
N SER A 899 10.39 23.23 -0.18
CA SER A 899 11.09 22.04 -0.67
C SER A 899 10.71 20.76 0.10
N ILE A 900 10.35 20.89 1.37
CA ILE A 900 9.91 19.77 2.22
C ILE A 900 8.43 19.48 1.94
N TYR A 901 7.59 20.52 1.95
CA TYR A 901 6.17 20.41 1.65
C TYR A 901 5.90 19.74 0.31
N LYS A 902 6.49 20.23 -0.79
CA LYS A 902 6.36 19.59 -2.12
C LYS A 902 6.84 18.13 -2.15
N GLY A 903 7.78 17.76 -1.26
CA GLY A 903 8.31 16.41 -1.15
C GLY A 903 7.39 15.40 -0.45
N ILE A 904 6.38 15.84 0.31
CA ILE A 904 5.41 14.95 1.00
C ILE A 904 3.93 15.33 0.82
N GLN A 905 3.61 16.42 0.10
CA GLN A 905 2.23 16.94 -0.04
C GLN A 905 1.23 15.86 -0.49
N ARG A 906 1.61 14.99 -1.42
CA ARG A 906 0.76 13.88 -1.92
C ARG A 906 0.45 12.81 -0.85
N LEU A 907 1.31 12.67 0.18
CA LEU A 907 1.16 11.65 1.22
C LEU A 907 0.21 12.09 2.34
N PHE A 908 0.25 13.38 2.70
CA PHE A 908 -0.54 13.99 3.78
C PHE A 908 -1.57 15.00 3.24
N HIS A 909 -2.01 14.84 1.99
CA HIS A 909 -2.84 15.82 1.27
C HIS A 909 -4.09 16.18 2.06
N THR A 910 -4.83 15.18 2.53
CA THR A 910 -6.06 15.31 3.32
C THR A 910 -5.83 16.06 4.63
N THR A 911 -4.74 15.81 5.35
CA THR A 911 -4.42 16.53 6.59
C THR A 911 -4.05 17.99 6.33
N PHE A 912 -3.29 18.26 5.28
CA PHE A 912 -2.99 19.64 4.89
C PHE A 912 -4.26 20.38 4.45
N ASP A 913 -5.10 19.75 3.64
CA ASP A 913 -6.36 20.35 3.17
C ASP A 913 -7.36 20.59 4.32
N GLN A 914 -7.53 19.63 5.24
CA GLN A 914 -8.31 19.82 6.47
C GLN A 914 -7.74 20.92 7.37
N MET A 915 -6.41 21.05 7.45
CA MET A 915 -5.75 22.12 8.19
C MET A 915 -6.03 23.50 7.56
N PHE A 916 -5.97 23.61 6.23
CA PHE A 916 -6.29 24.86 5.54
C PHE A 916 -7.78 25.21 5.63
N HIS A 917 -8.69 24.24 5.45
CA HIS A 917 -10.15 24.42 5.58
C HIS A 917 -10.58 24.85 6.99
N ARG A 918 -9.80 24.55 8.04
CA ARG A 918 -10.09 24.99 9.41
C ARG A 918 -9.62 26.41 9.70
N MET A 919 -8.75 27.00 8.87
CA MET A 919 -8.24 28.36 9.04
C MET A 919 -9.20 29.39 8.41
N ASP A 920 -9.87 30.17 9.26
CA ASP A 920 -10.55 31.40 8.82
C ASP A 920 -9.50 32.50 8.59
N LEU A 921 -9.24 32.82 7.33
CA LEU A 921 -8.31 33.87 6.93
C LEU A 921 -8.94 35.27 6.98
N THR A 922 -10.25 35.38 7.18
CA THR A 922 -11.00 36.65 7.28
C THR A 922 -11.19 37.14 8.71
N ASN A 923 -10.82 36.34 9.71
CA ASN A 923 -10.81 36.75 11.12
C ASN A 923 -9.85 37.94 11.34
N PRO A 924 -10.31 39.09 11.89
CA PRO A 924 -9.49 40.29 12.05
C PRO A 924 -8.14 40.08 12.75
N ALA A 925 -8.07 39.18 13.75
CA ALA A 925 -6.81 38.88 14.43
C ALA A 925 -5.80 38.15 13.52
N THR A 926 -6.29 37.22 12.69
CA THR A 926 -5.49 36.49 11.70
C THR A 926 -5.09 37.40 10.53
N VAL A 927 -5.96 38.32 10.11
CA VAL A 927 -5.66 39.37 9.13
C VAL A 927 -4.53 40.27 9.65
N GLU A 928 -4.60 40.73 10.91
CA GLU A 928 -3.54 41.56 11.50
C GLU A 928 -2.20 40.82 11.60
N GLU A 929 -2.18 39.56 12.02
CA GLU A 929 -0.97 38.73 12.06
C GLU A 929 -0.34 38.59 10.66
N ILE A 930 -1.14 38.23 9.65
CA ILE A 930 -0.73 38.14 8.25
C ILE A 930 -0.14 39.46 7.74
N LEU A 931 -0.80 40.59 8.02
CA LEU A 931 -0.34 41.91 7.60
C LEU A 931 0.97 42.31 8.32
N ASN A 932 1.14 41.96 9.59
CA ASN A 932 2.37 42.23 10.32
C ASN A 932 3.57 41.42 9.78
N VAL A 933 3.36 40.16 9.38
CA VAL A 933 4.38 39.38 8.65
C VAL A 933 4.70 40.02 7.29
N VAL A 934 3.70 40.48 6.53
CA VAL A 934 3.91 41.17 5.23
C VAL A 934 4.65 42.50 5.39
N ARG A 935 4.33 43.28 6.44
CA ARG A 935 5.00 44.55 6.77
C ARG A 935 6.49 44.35 7.08
N SER A 936 6.89 43.21 7.64
CA SER A 936 8.31 42.87 7.87
C SER A 936 9.13 42.83 6.57
N GLY A 937 8.50 42.47 5.45
CA GLY A 937 9.15 42.37 4.14
C GLY A 937 10.11 41.20 3.96
N ASP A 938 10.24 40.27 4.92
CA ASP A 938 11.00 39.04 4.69
C ASP A 938 10.23 38.14 3.71
N SER A 939 10.73 38.09 2.48
CA SER A 939 10.20 37.25 1.42
C SER A 939 10.06 35.77 1.81
N ASN A 940 10.88 35.25 2.73
CA ASN A 940 10.78 33.87 3.19
C ASN A 940 9.51 33.60 4.02
N ASN A 941 8.97 34.62 4.69
CA ASN A 941 7.76 34.52 5.51
C ASN A 941 6.50 34.93 4.72
N ILE A 942 6.66 35.78 3.69
CA ILE A 942 5.57 36.16 2.76
C ILE A 942 5.17 35.01 1.82
N TRP A 943 6.13 34.24 1.29
CA TRP A 943 5.79 33.12 0.38
C TRP A 943 4.92 32.01 1.00
N PRO A 944 5.08 31.62 2.29
CA PRO A 944 4.11 30.79 3.01
C PRO A 944 2.68 31.35 3.03
N ILE A 945 2.51 32.67 3.22
CA ILE A 945 1.18 33.33 3.21
C ILE A 945 0.55 33.24 1.83
N LEU A 946 1.28 33.59 0.76
CA LEU A 946 0.75 33.47 -0.61
C LEU A 946 0.37 32.03 -0.96
N ARG A 947 1.12 31.04 -0.44
CA ARG A 947 0.77 29.62 -0.60
C ARG A 947 -0.47 29.22 0.22
N LEU A 948 -0.69 29.82 1.39
CA LEU A 948 -1.86 29.59 2.24
C LEU A 948 -3.13 30.06 1.53
N LEU A 949 -3.11 31.26 0.93
CA LEU A 949 -4.19 31.74 0.06
C LEU A 949 -4.46 30.75 -1.10
N ASN A 950 -3.40 30.29 -1.78
CA ASN A 950 -3.54 29.35 -2.90
C ASN A 950 -4.11 27.98 -2.50
N ASN A 951 -4.03 27.60 -1.21
CA ASN A 951 -4.51 26.31 -0.72
C ASN A 951 -5.77 26.38 0.15
N ASN A 952 -6.20 27.55 0.62
CA ASN A 952 -7.44 27.72 1.36
C ASN A 952 -8.63 27.75 0.38
N THR A 953 -9.37 26.65 0.28
CA THR A 953 -10.53 26.54 -0.61
C THR A 953 -11.74 27.39 -0.17
N PRO A 954 -12.07 27.52 1.14
CA PRO A 954 -13.14 28.41 1.59
C PRO A 954 -12.97 29.87 1.13
N LEU A 955 -11.76 30.43 1.22
CA LEU A 955 -11.46 31.79 0.76
C LEU A 955 -11.72 31.96 -0.75
N LYS A 956 -11.35 30.99 -1.59
CA LYS A 956 -11.61 31.02 -3.04
C LYS A 956 -13.11 31.05 -3.34
N VAL A 957 -13.89 30.25 -2.60
CA VAL A 957 -15.36 30.20 -2.73
C VAL A 957 -16.00 31.50 -2.27
N SER A 958 -15.48 32.14 -1.21
CA SER A 958 -15.94 33.45 -0.75
C SER A 958 -15.60 34.57 -1.74
N LEU A 959 -14.39 34.58 -2.33
CA LEU A 959 -14.02 35.53 -3.39
C LEU A 959 -14.95 35.44 -4.60
N HIS A 960 -15.30 34.23 -5.04
CA HIS A 960 -16.25 34.03 -6.15
C HIS A 960 -17.67 34.57 -5.83
N LYS A 961 -18.05 34.64 -4.55
CA LYS A 961 -19.36 35.15 -4.10
C LYS A 961 -19.41 36.67 -3.92
N ALA A 962 -18.27 37.37 -3.97
CA ALA A 962 -18.16 38.78 -3.61
C ALA A 962 -18.71 39.79 -4.65
N TRP A 963 -19.39 39.32 -5.72
CA TRP A 963 -20.03 40.17 -6.73
C TRP A 963 -21.37 40.79 -6.29
N GLN A 964 -21.93 40.38 -5.16
CA GLN A 964 -23.13 41.02 -4.61
C GLN A 964 -22.74 42.35 -3.94
N PRO A 965 -23.19 43.52 -4.41
CA PRO A 965 -22.83 44.78 -3.78
C PRO A 965 -23.48 44.90 -2.39
N ILE A 966 -22.74 45.46 -1.44
CA ILE A 966 -23.31 45.89 -0.15
C ILE A 966 -24.30 47.03 -0.44
N PRO A 967 -25.59 46.93 -0.07
CA PRO A 967 -26.58 47.97 -0.35
C PRO A 967 -26.22 49.28 0.38
N HIS A 968 -26.48 50.43 -0.24
CA HIS A 968 -26.13 51.73 0.33
C HIS A 968 -26.96 52.00 1.61
N PRO A 969 -26.43 52.67 2.64
CA PRO A 969 -27.21 52.97 3.85
C PRO A 969 -28.45 53.85 3.62
N ASP A 970 -28.53 54.55 2.47
CA ASP A 970 -29.73 55.30 2.05
C ASP A 970 -30.77 54.43 1.32
N ASP A 971 -30.36 53.28 0.77
CA ASP A 971 -31.28 52.30 0.19
C ASP A 971 -32.03 51.59 1.33
N LYS A 972 -33.26 52.02 1.60
CA LYS A 972 -34.11 51.53 2.70
C LYS A 972 -34.66 50.12 2.45
N VAL A 973 -33.76 49.16 2.27
CA VAL A 973 -34.04 47.74 2.05
C VAL A 973 -34.43 47.08 3.37
N LEU A 974 -35.67 46.59 3.45
CA LEU A 974 -36.19 45.87 4.63
C LEU A 974 -35.53 44.50 4.87
N VAL A 975 -34.83 43.96 3.86
CA VAL A 975 -33.99 42.77 3.99
C VAL A 975 -32.67 43.18 4.64
N ARG A 976 -32.53 42.92 5.95
CA ARG A 976 -31.23 43.05 6.62
C ARG A 976 -30.22 42.14 5.93
N TYR A 977 -29.06 42.68 5.53
CA TYR A 977 -27.92 41.87 5.12
C TYR A 977 -27.46 41.04 6.34
N HIS A 978 -27.83 39.77 6.34
CA HIS A 978 -27.51 38.79 7.37
C HIS A 978 -26.75 37.65 6.69
N PRO A 979 -25.42 37.80 6.49
CA PRO A 979 -24.59 36.67 6.12
C PRO A 979 -24.78 35.55 7.17
N GLY A 980 -24.71 34.31 6.71
CA GLY A 980 -24.92 33.13 7.54
C GLY A 980 -23.92 33.04 8.72
N PRO A 981 -24.09 32.04 9.61
CA PRO A 981 -23.19 31.85 10.74
C PRO A 981 -21.73 31.76 10.26
N ARG A 982 -20.95 32.81 10.59
CA ARG A 982 -19.57 32.99 10.14
C ARG A 982 -18.68 31.94 10.78
N ASP A 983 -18.12 31.05 9.96
CA ASP A 983 -17.15 30.03 10.37
C ASP A 983 -16.07 29.87 9.28
N SER A 984 -15.03 29.07 9.55
CA SER A 984 -13.93 28.85 8.61
C SER A 984 -14.32 28.11 7.32
N ARG A 985 -15.54 27.57 7.23
CA ARG A 985 -16.08 26.92 6.01
C ARG A 985 -16.84 27.91 5.13
N CYS A 986 -17.31 29.03 5.68
CA CYS A 986 -17.92 30.13 4.92
C CYS A 986 -17.39 31.52 5.38
N PRO A 987 -16.13 31.88 5.04
CA PRO A 987 -15.59 33.23 5.25
C PRO A 987 -16.44 34.31 4.59
N ASP A 988 -16.43 35.54 5.13
CA ASP A 988 -17.24 36.64 4.59
C ASP A 988 -16.71 37.09 3.21
N PRO A 989 -17.54 37.11 2.14
CA PRO A 989 -17.11 37.47 0.78
C PRO A 989 -16.41 38.83 0.67
N HIS A 990 -16.84 39.84 1.43
CA HIS A 990 -16.23 41.16 1.37
C HIS A 990 -14.92 41.21 2.15
N ALA A 991 -14.88 40.62 3.36
CA ALA A 991 -13.64 40.52 4.13
C ALA A 991 -12.55 39.70 3.40
N ALA A 992 -12.95 38.74 2.56
CA ALA A 992 -12.05 38.00 1.67
C ALA A 992 -11.41 38.89 0.60
N VAL A 993 -12.13 39.88 0.06
CA VAL A 993 -11.61 40.87 -0.90
C VAL A 993 -10.77 41.91 -0.16
N ASP A 994 -11.26 42.45 0.97
CA ASP A 994 -10.55 43.41 1.82
C ASP A 994 -9.18 42.89 2.25
N LEU A 995 -9.07 41.61 2.62
CA LEU A 995 -7.79 40.95 2.92
C LEU A 995 -6.81 41.07 1.74
N ILE A 996 -7.26 40.81 0.51
CA ILE A 996 -6.40 40.84 -0.68
C ILE A 996 -6.02 42.27 -1.05
N ASN A 997 -6.92 43.24 -0.87
CA ASN A 997 -6.65 44.67 -1.03
C ASN A 997 -5.62 45.16 0.00
N GLN A 998 -5.82 44.88 1.28
CA GLN A 998 -4.90 45.26 2.37
C GLN A 998 -3.52 44.60 2.21
N LEU A 999 -3.47 43.35 1.71
CA LEU A 999 -2.23 42.68 1.32
C LEU A 999 -1.54 43.40 0.15
N ALA A 1000 -2.27 43.75 -0.91
CA ALA A 1000 -1.71 44.45 -2.07
C ALA A 1000 -1.15 45.83 -1.68
N VAL A 1001 -1.89 46.62 -0.91
CA VAL A 1001 -1.45 47.92 -0.36
C VAL A 1001 -0.20 47.73 0.51
N SER A 1002 -0.20 46.76 1.44
CA SER A 1002 0.95 46.49 2.32
C SER A 1002 2.19 46.03 1.55
N LEU A 1003 2.04 45.19 0.53
CA LEU A 1003 3.13 44.77 -0.36
C LEU A 1003 3.64 45.93 -1.23
N SER A 1004 2.75 46.80 -1.71
CA SER A 1004 3.13 48.00 -2.45
C SER A 1004 3.91 48.99 -1.58
N CYS A 1005 3.56 49.14 -0.30
CA CYS A 1005 4.19 50.11 0.61
C CYS A 1005 5.38 49.55 1.41
N CYS A 1006 5.59 48.23 1.44
CA CYS A 1006 6.68 47.60 2.19
C CYS A 1006 8.08 48.03 1.69
N LYS A 1007 8.80 48.77 2.54
CA LYS A 1007 10.13 49.36 2.24
C LYS A 1007 11.27 48.33 2.13
N HIS A 1008 11.12 47.15 2.74
CA HIS A 1008 12.17 46.12 2.79
C HIS A 1008 12.20 45.21 1.55
N LEU A 1009 11.09 45.11 0.80
CA LEU A 1009 11.07 44.47 -0.52
C LEU A 1009 11.71 45.38 -1.58
N THR A 1010 12.36 44.80 -2.59
CA THR A 1010 12.73 45.58 -3.81
C THR A 1010 11.48 45.91 -4.64
N PRO A 1011 11.51 46.95 -5.51
CA PRO A 1011 10.38 47.26 -6.40
C PRO A 1011 9.94 46.06 -7.27
N CYS A 1012 10.89 45.24 -7.72
CA CYS A 1012 10.62 44.04 -8.50
C CYS A 1012 9.88 42.96 -7.69
N GLN A 1013 10.31 42.68 -6.46
CA GLN A 1013 9.61 41.73 -5.58
C GLN A 1013 8.21 42.23 -5.21
N SER A 1014 8.09 43.52 -4.88
CA SER A 1014 6.81 44.17 -4.57
C SER A 1014 5.82 44.05 -5.75
N PHE A 1015 6.24 44.45 -6.96
CA PHE A 1015 5.40 44.33 -8.15
C PHE A 1015 5.04 42.88 -8.48
N HIS A 1016 5.99 41.94 -8.39
CA HIS A 1016 5.73 40.52 -8.65
C HIS A 1016 4.71 39.92 -7.66
N MET A 1017 4.78 40.28 -6.37
CA MET A 1017 3.83 39.81 -5.36
C MET A 1017 2.44 40.42 -5.50
N VAL A 1018 2.33 41.72 -5.85
CA VAL A 1018 1.03 42.36 -6.15
C VAL A 1018 0.43 41.83 -7.45
N HIS A 1019 1.25 41.59 -8.48
CA HIS A 1019 0.81 40.96 -9.73
C HIS A 1019 0.34 39.51 -9.53
N TRP A 1020 0.97 38.76 -8.62
CA TRP A 1020 0.50 37.42 -8.22
C TRP A 1020 -0.89 37.49 -7.56
N LEU A 1021 -1.15 38.47 -6.69
CA LEU A 1021 -2.46 38.68 -6.09
C LEU A 1021 -3.53 39.08 -7.13
N TYR A 1022 -3.18 39.91 -8.12
CA TYR A 1022 -4.08 40.22 -9.26
C TYR A 1022 -4.46 38.94 -10.01
N GLY A 1023 -3.46 38.13 -10.36
CA GLY A 1023 -3.66 36.83 -10.99
C GLY A 1023 -4.42 35.83 -10.11
N TYR A 1024 -4.40 35.98 -8.78
CA TYR A 1024 -5.17 35.16 -7.83
C TYR A 1024 -6.65 35.57 -7.81
N LEU A 1025 -6.97 36.87 -7.66
CA LEU A 1025 -8.34 37.39 -7.77
C LEU A 1025 -8.98 36.99 -9.11
N ARG A 1026 -8.27 37.20 -10.21
CA ARG A 1026 -8.76 36.87 -11.56
C ARG A 1026 -9.00 35.37 -11.78
N ARG A 1027 -8.17 34.48 -11.21
CA ARG A 1027 -8.36 33.01 -11.29
C ARG A 1027 -9.52 32.48 -10.46
N HIS A 1028 -9.83 33.11 -9.34
CA HIS A 1028 -10.93 32.70 -8.45
C HIS A 1028 -12.18 33.57 -8.57
N GLY A 1029 -12.23 34.42 -9.61
CA GLY A 1029 -13.40 35.22 -9.95
C GLY A 1029 -13.80 36.20 -8.86
N GLY A 1030 -12.85 36.80 -8.14
CA GLY A 1030 -13.12 37.94 -7.25
C GLY A 1030 -13.22 39.27 -8.02
N PRO A 1031 -13.89 40.29 -7.46
CA PRO A 1031 -13.80 41.66 -7.93
C PRO A 1031 -12.36 42.19 -7.80
N VAL A 1032 -12.07 43.32 -8.45
CA VAL A 1032 -10.79 44.02 -8.38
C VAL A 1032 -11.06 45.50 -8.18
N ASP A 1033 -10.80 46.00 -6.97
CA ASP A 1033 -11.17 47.36 -6.58
C ASP A 1033 -10.11 48.41 -6.99
N PRO A 1034 -10.50 49.70 -7.12
CA PRO A 1034 -9.57 50.78 -7.41
C PRO A 1034 -8.35 50.83 -6.49
N GLU A 1035 -8.50 50.51 -5.20
CA GLU A 1035 -7.39 50.45 -4.23
C GLU A 1035 -6.32 49.43 -4.62
N PHE A 1036 -6.73 48.26 -5.11
CA PHE A 1036 -5.82 47.22 -5.60
C PHE A 1036 -5.01 47.74 -6.80
N VAL A 1037 -5.70 48.43 -7.71
CA VAL A 1037 -5.12 48.93 -8.97
C VAL A 1037 -4.12 50.06 -8.70
N ARG A 1038 -4.43 50.96 -7.75
CA ARG A 1038 -3.50 51.97 -7.20
C ARG A 1038 -2.28 51.33 -6.56
N ALA A 1039 -2.46 50.29 -5.74
CA ALA A 1039 -1.35 49.55 -5.12
C ALA A 1039 -0.43 48.90 -6.18
N MET A 1040 -1.00 48.36 -7.26
CA MET A 1040 -0.22 47.80 -8.38
C MET A 1040 0.53 48.88 -9.18
N TYR A 1041 -0.08 50.04 -9.45
CA TYR A 1041 0.61 51.17 -10.08
C TYR A 1041 1.73 51.72 -9.18
N HIS A 1042 1.50 51.82 -7.87
CA HIS A 1042 2.51 52.21 -6.89
C HIS A 1042 3.71 51.24 -6.88
N ALA A 1043 3.46 49.94 -6.83
CA ALA A 1043 4.49 48.90 -6.85
C ALA A 1043 5.26 48.85 -8.19
N GLY A 1044 4.55 48.84 -9.32
CA GLY A 1044 5.12 48.63 -10.65
C GLY A 1044 5.65 49.87 -11.36
N VAL A 1045 5.25 51.08 -10.95
CA VAL A 1045 5.66 52.34 -11.60
C VAL A 1045 6.30 53.31 -10.61
N VAL A 1046 5.59 53.71 -9.56
CA VAL A 1046 6.06 54.75 -8.63
C VAL A 1046 7.32 54.32 -7.90
N ARG A 1047 7.37 53.08 -7.40
CA ARG A 1047 8.54 52.53 -6.70
C ARG A 1047 9.75 52.30 -7.61
N TYR A 1048 9.54 51.89 -8.87
CA TYR A 1048 10.64 51.80 -9.84
C TYR A 1048 11.26 53.18 -10.09
N ARG A 1049 10.42 54.21 -10.31
CA ARG A 1049 10.87 55.60 -10.51
C ARG A 1049 11.58 56.15 -9.26
N ARG A 1050 11.04 55.90 -8.05
CA ARG A 1050 11.66 56.29 -6.76
C ARG A 1050 13.02 55.61 -6.50
N ASP A 1051 13.20 54.36 -6.94
CA ASP A 1051 14.46 53.59 -6.82
C ASP A 1051 15.41 53.79 -8.03
N GLY A 1052 15.18 54.84 -8.85
CA GLY A 1052 16.01 55.18 -10.01
C GLY A 1052 15.97 54.17 -11.17
N ARG A 1053 15.09 53.16 -11.13
CA ARG A 1053 14.99 52.10 -12.14
C ARG A 1053 14.09 52.52 -13.29
N ARG A 1054 14.47 52.10 -14.51
CA ARG A 1054 13.57 52.14 -15.67
C ARG A 1054 12.46 51.09 -15.50
N VAL A 1055 11.21 51.50 -15.68
CA VAL A 1055 10.10 50.60 -16.00
C VAL A 1055 10.23 50.23 -17.48
N SER A 1056 9.93 48.98 -17.86
CA SER A 1056 9.86 48.63 -19.29
C SER A 1056 8.57 49.17 -19.92
N ALA A 1057 8.58 49.47 -21.22
CA ALA A 1057 7.40 49.95 -21.94
C ALA A 1057 6.21 48.98 -21.73
N THR A 1058 6.43 47.70 -21.99
CA THR A 1058 5.44 46.62 -21.81
C THR A 1058 4.88 46.53 -20.39
N GLN A 1059 5.69 46.74 -19.35
CA GLN A 1059 5.20 46.75 -17.96
C GLN A 1059 4.35 48.00 -17.69
N TYR A 1060 4.74 49.15 -18.24
CA TYR A 1060 4.00 50.40 -18.07
C TYR A 1060 2.65 50.37 -18.81
N GLU A 1061 2.66 49.93 -20.07
CA GLU A 1061 1.48 49.72 -20.92
C GLU A 1061 0.50 48.71 -20.29
N TYR A 1062 0.99 47.57 -19.81
CA TYR A 1062 0.18 46.57 -19.11
C TYR A 1062 -0.49 47.12 -17.85
N ILE A 1063 0.25 47.89 -17.03
CA ILE A 1063 -0.32 48.52 -15.82
C ILE A 1063 -1.37 49.56 -16.19
N LEU A 1064 -1.09 50.44 -17.18
CA LEU A 1064 -2.05 51.46 -17.63
C LEU A 1064 -3.31 50.84 -18.25
N TRP A 1065 -3.20 49.72 -18.97
CA TRP A 1065 -4.35 48.97 -19.46
C TRP A 1065 -5.25 48.46 -18.32
N ILE A 1066 -4.67 48.02 -17.20
CA ILE A 1066 -5.45 47.64 -16.01
C ILE A 1066 -6.06 48.88 -15.33
N VAL A 1067 -5.32 49.99 -15.21
CA VAL A 1067 -5.90 51.26 -14.69
C VAL A 1067 -7.11 51.68 -15.51
N GLY A 1068 -6.99 51.74 -16.84
CA GLY A 1068 -8.09 52.11 -17.73
C GLY A 1068 -9.31 51.18 -17.66
N LYS A 1069 -9.08 49.92 -17.29
CA LYS A 1069 -10.14 48.89 -17.17
C LYS A 1069 -10.95 48.95 -15.87
N PHE A 1070 -10.39 49.51 -14.80
CA PHE A 1070 -11.01 49.47 -13.46
C PHE A 1070 -11.17 50.85 -12.79
N GLU A 1071 -10.37 51.85 -13.18
CA GLU A 1071 -10.52 53.26 -12.75
C GLU A 1071 -10.98 54.20 -13.87
N GLY A 1072 -11.03 53.70 -15.13
CA GLY A 1072 -11.51 54.45 -16.29
C GLY A 1072 -10.40 55.14 -17.11
N THR A 1073 -10.74 55.55 -18.33
CA THR A 1073 -9.78 56.12 -19.30
C THR A 1073 -9.26 57.50 -18.88
N GLU A 1074 -10.09 58.31 -18.21
CA GLU A 1074 -9.73 59.64 -17.71
C GLU A 1074 -8.49 59.58 -16.80
N VAL A 1075 -8.43 58.60 -15.90
CA VAL A 1075 -7.28 58.37 -15.00
C VAL A 1075 -6.02 57.96 -15.77
N VAL A 1076 -6.15 57.24 -16.89
CA VAL A 1076 -5.01 56.91 -17.78
C VAL A 1076 -4.49 58.16 -18.48
N GLU A 1077 -5.38 59.05 -18.92
CA GLU A 1077 -5.01 60.32 -19.54
C GLU A 1077 -4.26 61.23 -18.55
N GLU A 1078 -4.73 61.36 -17.30
CA GLU A 1078 -4.01 62.08 -16.24
C GLU A 1078 -2.62 61.48 -15.92
N LEU A 1079 -2.52 60.15 -15.84
CA LEU A 1079 -1.26 59.48 -15.51
C LEU A 1079 -0.23 59.56 -16.65
N THR A 1080 -0.69 59.59 -17.91
CA THR A 1080 0.16 59.70 -19.11
C THR A 1080 0.44 61.14 -19.55
N ALA A 1081 -0.33 62.13 -19.07
CA ALA A 1081 -0.10 63.53 -19.33
C ALA A 1081 1.34 63.97 -19.02
N LEU A 1082 1.95 64.69 -19.97
CA LEU A 1082 3.23 65.36 -19.79
C LEU A 1082 3.14 66.33 -18.59
N PRO A 1083 4.19 66.43 -17.75
CA PRO A 1083 4.17 67.32 -16.60
C PRO A 1083 4.04 68.77 -17.04
N GLN A 1084 2.90 69.40 -16.71
CA GLN A 1084 2.73 70.83 -16.90
C GLN A 1084 3.72 71.59 -16.01
N ILE A 1085 4.40 72.59 -16.58
CA ILE A 1085 5.51 73.28 -15.91
C ILE A 1085 4.94 74.27 -14.90
N GLY A 1086 4.86 73.87 -13.63
CA GLY A 1086 4.51 74.75 -12.52
C GLY A 1086 3.96 74.02 -11.30
N GLU A 1087 3.24 72.92 -11.50
CA GLU A 1087 2.53 72.24 -10.41
C GLU A 1087 3.24 70.96 -9.96
N SER A 1088 3.44 70.83 -8.65
CA SER A 1088 3.71 69.55 -8.02
C SER A 1088 2.49 68.66 -8.16
N ARG A 1089 2.65 67.49 -8.81
CA ARG A 1089 1.63 66.43 -8.76
C ARG A 1089 1.20 66.20 -7.30
N PRO A 1090 -0.09 65.98 -7.01
CA PRO A 1090 -0.55 65.77 -5.64
C PRO A 1090 0.22 64.62 -4.98
N ASP A 1091 0.72 64.85 -3.78
CA ASP A 1091 1.35 63.81 -2.97
C ASP A 1091 0.26 62.84 -2.50
N TRP A 1092 0.23 61.66 -3.11
CA TRP A 1092 -0.57 60.52 -2.66
C TRP A 1092 0.03 60.00 -1.34
N GLN A 1093 -0.56 60.45 -0.22
CA GLN A 1093 -0.32 59.91 1.13
C GLN A 1093 -1.19 58.68 1.38
#